data_AF-A0A7C5I3Y3-F1
#
_entry.id   AF-A0A7C5I3Y3-F1
#
_cell.length_a   1.000
_cell.length_b   1.000
_cell.length_c   1.000
_cell.angle_alpha   90.00
_cell.angle_beta   90.00
_cell.angle_gamma   90.00
#
_symmetry.space_group_name_H-M   'P 1'
#
loop_
_entity.id
_entity.type
_entity.pdbx_description
1 polymer ?
#
loop_
_entity_poly.entity_id
_entity_poly.type
_entity_poly.pdbx_seq_one_letter_code
_entity_poly.pdbx_strand_id
1 'polypeptide(L)'
;GKHRNITVVGDDDQSIFRFRGASLSNILDFSKMYPDTERVVINKNYRSTQAVLDSAYKLIQHNNPYRLEVREDINKSLKSTKKQEEKSIFKLQFDTSSHEADRVAEIIKEKIKEGFSCKDIAILVRRNMDADPFIRTLNVNEIPFRFSGSRGLYSREEVRLLISFIKILTDFEDSKSLFRLSLSEVYGVSTYDLTKVSNYAYRKNWPLHKAFQKIDSGELPVDISSESVRKIKKIFNELLYFVEYSSSQNAGRVLYSFLERSGYLKSLVEKKDLETEIKIKNIRLFFDKLKDFSELTGDDSIQSFAEHLELLQQVGDNPATAEAELEEDAVNVLTVHKAKGLEFQIVFMVSLIADRFPGRMRKEKIPFPDDITKQRSSGEEALPSEDLNKIHMQEERRLFYVGMTRAKRVLYLTWARDYGVKRLKKVSPFVLEALDLAKAPEKTLCSSTEEEIRRYAPRHTQSFPVKEEERKGVISLSFFQVDDYLTCPLKYRYRHIMRVPVLPHYNLIFGRVMHEAVHFYLKKRMSGESPGIEEVVQYYKDHWINEGFLSREHEEMKKKAGEKAVRLFYKREESSGKNPYYLEKEFKWKEGNVKFVGRWDRVDMLKNGAVITDFKATQVKNQEEADRKTKEAVQLDLYALSFSKTEKKELLETRLHFLESDIIGRAYKGEKEMEAAAEKIRKAEQGIRKGDFHAEPDWHDCSYCEFRNICPSSYAY
;
A
#
# COMPACT_ATOMS: atom_id res chain seq x y z
N GLY A 1 3.61 -14.61 60.82
CA GLY A 1 3.86 -13.62 61.89
C GLY A 1 3.05 -13.95 63.13
N LYS A 2 3.30 -13.26 64.28
CA LYS A 2 2.64 -13.52 65.57
C LYS A 2 1.09 -13.57 65.51
N HIS A 3 0.47 -12.84 64.57
CA HIS A 3 -0.99 -12.70 64.47
C HIS A 3 -1.68 -13.69 63.51
N ARG A 4 -0.94 -14.53 62.76
CA ARG A 4 -1.49 -15.53 61.81
C ARG A 4 -2.65 -15.02 60.92
N ASN A 5 -2.61 -13.75 60.49
CA ASN A 5 -3.72 -13.02 59.86
C ASN A 5 -3.62 -12.94 58.33
N ILE A 6 -3.18 -14.02 57.67
CA ILE A 6 -3.03 -14.07 56.21
C ILE A 6 -4.14 -14.92 55.63
N THR A 7 -4.90 -14.34 54.70
CA THR A 7 -5.92 -15.06 53.90
C THR A 7 -5.54 -14.98 52.44
N VAL A 8 -5.43 -16.13 51.77
CA VAL A 8 -5.15 -16.24 50.33
C VAL A 8 -6.38 -16.80 49.63
N VAL A 9 -6.77 -16.15 48.53
CA VAL A 9 -7.85 -16.62 47.65
C VAL A 9 -7.29 -16.89 46.27
N GLY A 10 -7.74 -17.96 45.62
CA GLY A 10 -7.24 -18.35 44.31
C GLY A 10 -8.14 -19.36 43.63
N ASP A 11 -8.10 -19.35 42.30
CA ASP A 11 -8.77 -20.33 41.45
C ASP A 11 -7.81 -20.73 40.32
N ASP A 12 -7.37 -21.99 40.33
CA ASP A 12 -6.44 -22.52 39.34
C ASP A 12 -7.04 -22.61 37.93
N ASP A 13 -8.36 -22.74 37.84
CA ASP A 13 -9.08 -22.78 36.57
C ASP A 13 -9.09 -21.40 35.87
N GLN A 14 -8.79 -20.32 36.62
CA GLN A 14 -8.64 -18.97 36.10
C GLN A 14 -7.17 -18.50 36.01
N SER A 15 -6.19 -19.39 36.19
CA SER A 15 -4.78 -19.04 36.03
C SER A 15 -4.38 -18.94 34.55
N ILE A 16 -4.46 -17.72 33.99
CA ILE A 16 -4.27 -17.41 32.56
C ILE A 16 -3.08 -16.47 32.30
N PHE A 17 -2.20 -16.29 33.27
CA PHE A 17 -1.03 -15.40 33.19
C PHE A 17 0.27 -16.16 33.46
N ARG A 18 0.38 -17.41 32.97
CA ARG A 18 1.59 -18.24 33.20
C ARG A 18 2.83 -17.57 32.61
N PHE A 19 2.69 -16.90 31.46
CA PHE A 19 3.74 -16.10 30.84
C PHE A 19 4.23 -14.92 31.70
N ARG A 20 3.49 -14.51 32.74
CA ARG A 20 3.92 -13.53 33.76
C ARG A 20 4.40 -14.18 35.07
N GLY A 21 4.54 -15.50 35.10
CA GLY A 21 5.00 -16.25 36.28
C GLY A 21 3.89 -16.72 37.23
N ALA A 22 2.61 -16.64 36.84
CA ALA A 22 1.53 -17.22 37.65
C ALA A 22 1.61 -18.76 37.60
N SER A 23 1.82 -19.40 38.76
CA SER A 23 1.90 -20.86 38.88
C SER A 23 0.89 -21.41 39.87
N LEU A 24 0.38 -22.62 39.59
CA LEU A 24 -0.42 -23.41 40.53
C LEU A 24 0.36 -23.75 41.80
N SER A 25 1.69 -23.87 41.69
CA SER A 25 2.60 -24.12 42.83
C SER A 25 2.42 -23.11 43.94
N ASN A 26 2.08 -21.85 43.62
CA ASN A 26 1.86 -20.81 44.63
C ASN A 26 0.72 -21.15 45.60
N ILE A 27 -0.31 -21.86 45.14
CA ILE A 27 -1.45 -22.29 45.97
C ILE A 27 -1.09 -23.57 46.72
N LEU A 28 -0.51 -24.55 46.03
CA LEU A 28 -0.16 -25.85 46.62
C LEU A 28 0.93 -25.70 47.70
N ASP A 29 1.96 -24.91 47.43
CA ASP A 29 3.08 -24.70 48.35
C ASP A 29 2.70 -23.80 49.52
N PHE A 30 1.62 -23.00 49.41
CA PHE A 30 1.10 -22.25 50.56
C PHE A 30 0.60 -23.20 51.66
N SER A 31 -0.14 -24.26 51.29
CA SER A 31 -0.57 -25.29 52.25
C SER A 31 0.61 -26.05 52.86
N LYS A 32 1.71 -26.24 52.11
CA LYS A 32 2.94 -26.85 52.65
C LYS A 32 3.72 -25.92 53.58
N MET A 33 3.84 -24.65 53.22
CA MET A 33 4.57 -23.64 54.01
C MET A 33 3.83 -23.26 55.30
N TYR A 34 2.51 -23.34 55.30
CA TYR A 34 1.65 -23.02 56.45
C TYR A 34 0.73 -24.21 56.77
N PRO A 35 1.22 -25.26 57.47
CA PRO A 35 0.46 -26.49 57.74
C PRO A 35 -0.82 -26.27 58.56
N ASP A 36 -0.83 -25.26 59.44
CA ASP A 36 -1.97 -24.91 60.30
C ASP A 36 -3.08 -24.13 59.56
N THR A 37 -3.07 -24.09 58.22
CA THR A 37 -4.03 -23.29 57.44
C THR A 37 -5.38 -23.99 57.33
N GLU A 38 -6.47 -23.27 57.64
CA GLU A 38 -7.83 -23.73 57.35
C GLU A 38 -8.15 -23.57 55.86
N ARG A 39 -8.69 -24.62 55.24
CA ARG A 39 -9.10 -24.60 53.84
C ARG A 39 -10.61 -24.51 53.72
N VAL A 40 -11.09 -23.47 53.02
CA VAL A 40 -12.52 -23.25 52.77
C VAL A 40 -12.77 -23.30 51.27
N VAL A 41 -13.64 -24.22 50.82
CA VAL A 41 -14.04 -24.35 49.41
C VAL A 41 -15.38 -23.65 49.19
N ILE A 42 -15.39 -22.64 48.32
CA ILE A 42 -16.60 -21.86 47.99
C ILE A 42 -17.21 -22.41 46.70
N ASN A 43 -18.33 -23.10 46.82
CA ASN A 43 -19.01 -23.75 45.69
C ASN A 43 -20.28 -23.01 45.20
N LYS A 44 -20.69 -21.92 45.86
CA LYS A 44 -21.87 -21.15 45.46
C LYS A 44 -21.49 -20.05 44.48
N ASN A 45 -22.11 -20.06 43.29
CA ASN A 45 -21.94 -19.03 42.28
C ASN A 45 -23.18 -18.12 42.22
N TYR A 46 -22.95 -16.81 42.33
CA TYR A 46 -24.00 -15.79 42.34
C TYR A 46 -24.12 -15.03 41.00
N ARG A 47 -23.29 -15.38 40.01
CA ARG A 47 -23.14 -14.66 38.74
C ARG A 47 -23.88 -15.31 37.59
N SER A 48 -23.54 -16.57 37.29
CA SER A 48 -23.87 -17.26 36.04
C SER A 48 -24.99 -18.28 36.24
N THR A 49 -25.73 -18.59 35.18
CA THR A 49 -26.71 -19.70 35.17
C THR A 49 -26.03 -21.07 35.26
N GLN A 50 -26.75 -22.07 35.80
CA GLN A 50 -26.19 -23.41 35.99
C GLN A 50 -25.70 -24.03 34.66
N ALA A 51 -26.42 -23.82 33.56
CA ALA A 51 -26.02 -24.36 32.25
C ALA A 51 -24.64 -23.85 31.78
N VAL A 52 -24.34 -22.56 31.99
CA VAL A 52 -23.02 -21.98 31.67
C VAL A 52 -21.94 -22.58 32.56
N LEU A 53 -22.22 -22.75 33.85
CA LEU A 53 -21.29 -23.34 34.81
C LEU A 53 -21.00 -24.80 34.48
N ASP A 54 -22.02 -25.60 34.17
CA ASP A 54 -21.89 -27.02 33.83
C ASP A 54 -21.04 -27.20 32.55
N SER A 55 -21.31 -26.40 31.52
CA SER A 55 -20.56 -26.45 30.26
C SER A 55 -19.09 -26.02 30.43
N ALA A 56 -18.85 -24.95 31.20
CA ALA A 56 -17.49 -24.52 31.52
C ALA A 56 -16.74 -25.56 32.39
N TYR A 57 -17.45 -26.20 33.32
CA TYR A 57 -16.91 -27.26 34.17
C TYR A 57 -16.52 -28.51 33.36
N LYS A 58 -17.35 -28.94 32.41
CA LYS A 58 -17.01 -30.04 31.47
C LYS A 58 -15.73 -29.76 30.69
N LEU A 59 -15.60 -28.55 30.14
CA LEU A 59 -14.40 -28.15 29.41
C LEU A 59 -13.14 -28.26 30.29
N ILE A 60 -13.19 -27.69 31.49
CA ILE A 60 -11.99 -27.58 32.32
C ILE A 60 -11.54 -28.93 32.89
N GLN A 61 -12.45 -29.90 33.04
CA GLN A 61 -12.11 -31.27 33.45
C GLN A 61 -11.10 -31.96 32.51
N HIS A 62 -11.01 -31.55 31.24
CA HIS A 62 -9.98 -32.05 30.31
C HIS A 62 -8.53 -31.66 30.71
N ASN A 63 -8.36 -30.79 31.71
CA ASN A 63 -7.05 -30.49 32.30
C ASN A 63 -6.66 -31.42 33.47
N ASN A 64 -7.54 -32.36 33.88
CA ASN A 64 -7.20 -33.36 34.89
C ASN A 64 -6.02 -34.25 34.41
N PRO A 65 -5.11 -34.68 35.29
CA PRO A 65 -5.10 -34.50 36.75
C PRO A 65 -4.43 -33.19 37.24
N TYR A 66 -4.09 -32.26 36.36
CA TYR A 66 -3.33 -31.04 36.68
C TYR A 66 -4.20 -29.89 37.23
N ARG A 67 -5.30 -30.24 37.91
CA ARG A 67 -6.24 -29.31 38.54
C ARG A 67 -6.18 -29.47 40.06
N LEU A 68 -6.43 -28.37 40.77
CA LEU A 68 -6.48 -28.35 42.24
C LEU A 68 -7.52 -29.35 42.78
N GLU A 69 -8.66 -29.48 42.10
CA GLU A 69 -9.73 -30.43 42.40
C GLU A 69 -9.25 -31.88 42.54
N VAL A 70 -8.42 -32.35 41.61
CA VAL A 70 -7.92 -33.74 41.62
C VAL A 70 -6.73 -33.90 42.56
N ARG A 71 -5.83 -32.91 42.60
CA ARG A 71 -4.60 -33.00 43.42
C ARG A 71 -4.88 -32.93 44.91
N GLU A 72 -5.90 -32.19 45.31
CA GLU A 72 -6.24 -31.94 46.71
C GLU A 72 -7.55 -32.61 47.13
N ASP A 73 -8.14 -33.45 46.27
CA ASP A 73 -9.41 -34.15 46.49
C ASP A 73 -10.55 -33.22 46.98
N ILE A 74 -10.71 -32.09 46.29
CA ILE A 74 -11.72 -31.07 46.62
C ILE A 74 -12.79 -30.96 45.53
N ASN A 75 -14.06 -30.82 45.90
CA ASN A 75 -15.14 -30.61 44.94
C ASN A 75 -15.26 -29.13 44.56
N LYS A 76 -14.92 -28.81 43.30
CA LYS A 76 -15.03 -27.44 42.74
C LYS A 76 -16.27 -27.24 41.87
N SER A 77 -17.20 -28.20 41.83
CA SER A 77 -18.45 -28.08 41.09
C SER A 77 -19.31 -26.93 41.63
N LEU A 78 -19.42 -25.86 40.84
CA LEU A 78 -20.16 -24.67 41.21
C LEU A 78 -21.68 -24.88 41.09
N LYS A 79 -22.43 -24.42 42.10
CA LYS A 79 -23.89 -24.39 42.12
C LYS A 79 -24.39 -22.95 42.01
N SER A 80 -25.18 -22.67 40.99
CA SER A 80 -25.79 -21.36 40.74
C SER A 80 -26.91 -21.08 41.72
N THR A 81 -27.01 -19.83 42.18
CA THR A 81 -28.17 -19.33 42.95
C THR A 81 -29.21 -18.62 42.06
N LYS A 82 -29.02 -18.59 40.73
CA LYS A 82 -29.93 -17.95 39.78
C LYS A 82 -31.00 -18.94 39.30
N LYS A 83 -32.18 -18.42 38.92
CA LYS A 83 -33.24 -19.25 38.29
C LYS A 83 -32.73 -19.85 36.99
N GLN A 84 -33.10 -21.10 36.75
CA GLN A 84 -32.75 -21.83 35.53
C GLN A 84 -33.55 -21.25 34.36
N GLU A 85 -32.84 -20.79 33.32
CA GLU A 85 -33.45 -20.39 32.05
C GLU A 85 -33.49 -21.60 31.10
N GLU A 86 -34.51 -21.70 30.24
CA GLU A 86 -34.68 -22.85 29.33
C GLU A 86 -33.53 -23.02 28.33
N LYS A 87 -32.88 -21.92 27.90
CA LYS A 87 -31.71 -21.93 27.00
C LYS A 87 -30.74 -20.80 27.31
N SER A 88 -29.63 -21.12 27.96
CA SER A 88 -28.55 -20.16 28.28
C SER A 88 -27.34 -20.23 27.33
N ILE A 89 -27.20 -21.28 26.52
CA ILE A 89 -26.05 -21.45 25.61
C ILE A 89 -26.54 -21.67 24.18
N PHE A 90 -26.04 -20.84 23.26
CA PHE A 90 -26.31 -20.92 21.83
C PHE A 90 -25.02 -21.22 21.07
N LYS A 91 -25.10 -22.14 20.09
CA LYS A 91 -23.98 -22.49 19.20
C LYS A 91 -24.39 -22.19 17.76
N LEU A 92 -23.62 -21.36 17.07
CA LEU A 92 -23.94 -20.89 15.72
C LEU A 92 -22.76 -21.09 14.78
N GLN A 93 -23.00 -21.77 13.67
CA GLN A 93 -22.01 -21.99 12.62
C GLN A 93 -22.40 -21.22 11.35
N PHE A 94 -21.43 -20.55 10.75
CA PHE A 94 -21.60 -19.71 9.56
C PHE A 94 -20.73 -20.17 8.39
N ASP A 95 -21.08 -19.73 7.19
CA ASP A 95 -20.25 -19.96 6.01
C ASP A 95 -18.98 -19.13 6.02
N THR A 96 -19.11 -17.81 6.18
CA THR A 96 -18.00 -16.87 6.11
C THR A 96 -17.87 -16.05 7.39
N SER A 97 -16.67 -15.54 7.65
CA SER A 97 -16.41 -14.65 8.78
C SER A 97 -17.23 -13.36 8.74
N SER A 98 -17.56 -12.88 7.54
CA SER A 98 -18.43 -11.71 7.37
C SER A 98 -19.86 -12.04 7.77
N HIS A 99 -20.39 -13.21 7.35
CA HIS A 99 -21.71 -13.66 7.76
C HIS A 99 -21.80 -13.89 9.28
N GLU A 100 -20.75 -14.43 9.91
CA GLU A 100 -20.66 -14.52 11.36
C GLU A 100 -20.79 -13.14 12.02
N ALA A 101 -20.04 -12.14 11.56
CA ALA A 101 -20.10 -10.79 12.11
C ALA A 101 -21.48 -10.13 11.92
N ASP A 102 -22.05 -10.24 10.72
CA ASP A 102 -23.37 -9.71 10.35
C ASP A 102 -24.47 -10.29 11.26
N ARG A 103 -24.52 -11.62 11.40
CA ARG A 103 -25.55 -12.25 12.24
C ARG A 103 -25.34 -11.96 13.72
N VAL A 104 -24.10 -11.85 14.21
CA VAL A 104 -23.83 -11.44 15.60
C VAL A 104 -24.38 -10.03 15.84
N ALA A 105 -24.16 -9.08 14.94
CA ALA A 105 -24.70 -7.72 15.07
C ALA A 105 -26.25 -7.69 15.02
N GLU A 106 -26.87 -8.53 14.18
CA GLU A 106 -28.32 -8.69 14.14
C GLU A 106 -28.89 -9.24 15.45
N ILE A 107 -28.27 -10.29 16.02
CA ILE A 107 -28.68 -10.84 17.31
C ILE A 107 -28.52 -9.79 18.42
N ILE A 108 -27.45 -8.99 18.39
CA ILE A 108 -27.26 -7.89 19.34
C ILE A 108 -28.41 -6.88 19.23
N LYS A 109 -28.82 -6.50 18.00
CA LYS A 109 -30.00 -5.63 17.79
C LYS A 109 -31.28 -6.25 18.30
N GLU A 110 -31.51 -7.55 18.05
CA GLU A 110 -32.66 -8.29 18.57
C GLU A 110 -32.67 -8.25 20.11
N LYS A 111 -31.53 -8.45 20.77
CA LYS A 111 -31.41 -8.39 22.24
C LYS A 111 -31.59 -6.99 22.81
N ILE A 112 -31.12 -5.96 22.12
CA ILE A 112 -31.39 -4.57 22.52
C ILE A 112 -32.89 -4.27 22.44
N LYS A 113 -33.58 -4.76 21.39
CA LYS A 113 -35.05 -4.65 21.28
C LYS A 113 -35.81 -5.42 22.35
N GLU A 114 -35.27 -6.54 22.84
CA GLU A 114 -35.79 -7.29 23.98
C GLU A 114 -35.58 -6.57 25.35
N GLY A 115 -34.87 -5.44 25.37
CA GLY A 115 -34.68 -4.60 26.56
C GLY A 115 -33.33 -4.71 27.26
N PHE A 116 -32.34 -5.37 26.65
CA PHE A 116 -30.96 -5.36 27.18
C PHE A 116 -30.22 -4.07 26.81
N SER A 117 -29.47 -3.50 27.76
CA SER A 117 -28.60 -2.34 27.51
C SER A 117 -27.35 -2.77 26.72
N CYS A 118 -26.75 -1.86 25.95
CA CYS A 118 -25.56 -2.19 25.16
C CYS A 118 -24.37 -2.56 26.07
N LYS A 119 -24.23 -1.91 27.23
CA LYS A 119 -23.22 -2.23 28.26
C LYS A 119 -23.27 -3.67 28.76
N ASP A 120 -24.47 -4.27 28.77
CA ASP A 120 -24.68 -5.63 29.25
C ASP A 120 -24.20 -6.70 28.26
N ILE A 121 -23.77 -6.30 27.07
CA ILE A 121 -23.36 -7.17 25.97
C ILE A 121 -21.85 -7.04 25.73
N ALA A 122 -21.17 -8.20 25.63
CA ALA A 122 -19.76 -8.25 25.26
C ALA A 122 -19.47 -9.23 24.11
N ILE A 123 -18.57 -8.82 23.23
CA ILE A 123 -17.94 -9.66 22.21
C ILE A 123 -16.49 -9.94 22.63
N LEU A 124 -16.19 -11.21 22.89
CA LEU A 124 -14.89 -11.67 23.33
C LEU A 124 -14.12 -12.32 22.18
N VAL A 125 -12.94 -11.77 21.89
CA VAL A 125 -12.01 -12.28 20.86
C VAL A 125 -10.74 -12.84 21.49
N ARG A 126 -10.09 -13.82 20.84
CA ARG A 126 -8.80 -14.34 21.32
C ARG A 126 -7.64 -13.38 21.02
N ARG A 127 -7.65 -12.69 19.87
CA ARG A 127 -6.64 -11.72 19.43
C ARG A 127 -7.31 -10.40 19.04
N ASN A 128 -6.63 -9.28 19.26
CA ASN A 128 -7.14 -7.95 18.91
C ASN A 128 -7.58 -7.84 17.43
N MET A 129 -6.80 -8.43 16.51
CA MET A 129 -7.11 -8.38 15.06
C MET A 129 -8.39 -9.13 14.69
N ASP A 130 -8.81 -10.12 15.49
CA ASP A 130 -10.02 -10.90 15.21
C ASP A 130 -11.30 -10.08 15.50
N ALA A 131 -11.20 -8.91 16.14
CA ALA A 131 -12.32 -8.01 16.41
C ALA A 131 -12.73 -7.15 15.20
N ASP A 132 -11.85 -6.96 14.22
CA ASP A 132 -12.06 -6.03 13.11
C ASP A 132 -13.36 -6.28 12.31
N PRO A 133 -13.73 -7.54 11.95
CA PRO A 133 -14.98 -7.80 11.24
C PRO A 133 -16.21 -7.36 12.05
N PHE A 134 -16.23 -7.67 13.35
CA PHE A 134 -17.33 -7.34 14.25
C PHE A 134 -17.44 -5.83 14.45
N ILE A 135 -16.33 -5.12 14.67
CA ILE A 135 -16.29 -3.66 14.79
C ILE A 135 -16.88 -2.99 13.54
N ARG A 136 -16.48 -3.45 12.35
CA ARG A 136 -16.99 -2.89 11.08
C ARG A 136 -18.48 -3.09 10.95
N THR A 137 -18.99 -4.29 11.22
CA THR A 137 -20.41 -4.59 11.14
C THR A 137 -21.21 -3.80 12.17
N LEU A 138 -20.74 -3.68 13.42
CA LEU A 138 -21.39 -2.85 14.45
C LEU A 138 -21.50 -1.39 13.99
N ASN A 139 -20.43 -0.85 13.40
CA ASN A 139 -20.41 0.52 12.87
C ASN A 139 -21.40 0.70 11.71
N VAL A 140 -21.41 -0.22 10.72
CA VAL A 140 -22.37 -0.20 9.60
C VAL A 140 -23.81 -0.28 10.09
N ASN A 141 -24.04 -0.98 11.20
CA ASN A 141 -25.34 -1.17 11.80
C ASN A 141 -25.73 -0.07 12.80
N GLU A 142 -24.89 0.95 12.98
CA GLU A 142 -25.08 2.05 13.93
C GLU A 142 -25.28 1.58 15.39
N ILE A 143 -24.64 0.47 15.76
CA ILE A 143 -24.67 -0.06 17.13
C ILE A 143 -23.49 0.57 17.89
N PRO A 144 -23.71 1.33 18.99
CA PRO A 144 -22.63 1.88 19.79
C PRO A 144 -21.73 0.76 20.33
N PHE A 145 -20.42 0.85 20.08
CA PHE A 145 -19.46 -0.16 20.52
C PHE A 145 -18.20 0.49 21.08
N ARG A 146 -17.53 -0.24 21.97
CA ARG A 146 -16.23 0.13 22.56
C ARG A 146 -15.25 -0.99 22.34
N PHE A 147 -14.08 -0.68 21.81
CA PHE A 147 -13.02 -1.66 21.61
C PHE A 147 -11.87 -1.42 22.56
N SER A 148 -11.69 -2.33 23.54
CA SER A 148 -10.56 -2.30 24.47
C SER A 148 -9.35 -3.05 23.90
N GLY A 149 -9.00 -2.83 22.63
CA GLY A 149 -7.80 -3.39 22.03
C GLY A 149 -6.80 -2.30 21.65
N SER A 150 -5.56 -2.46 22.10
CA SER A 150 -4.47 -1.56 21.73
C SER A 150 -4.11 -1.76 20.24
N ARG A 151 -4.80 -1.06 19.35
CA ARG A 151 -4.13 -0.53 18.14
C ARG A 151 -3.22 0.55 18.67
N GLY A 152 -1.95 0.22 18.92
CA GLY A 152 -1.14 1.05 19.82
C GLY A 152 -1.00 2.51 19.37
N LEU A 153 -0.62 3.37 20.31
CA LEU A 153 -0.64 4.82 20.23
C LEU A 153 -0.05 5.37 18.92
N TYR A 154 1.09 4.84 18.48
CA TYR A 154 1.80 5.28 17.27
C TYR A 154 1.06 4.97 15.96
N SER A 155 -0.02 4.20 16.03
CA SER A 155 -0.88 3.91 14.87
C SER A 155 -2.02 4.92 14.68
N ARG A 156 -2.30 5.76 15.69
CA ARG A 156 -3.38 6.76 15.66
C ARG A 156 -3.04 7.93 14.77
N GLU A 157 -4.05 8.53 14.16
CA GLU A 157 -3.86 9.53 13.09
C GLU A 157 -3.22 10.81 13.63
N GLU A 158 -3.73 11.28 14.76
CA GLU A 158 -3.25 12.42 15.53
C GLU A 158 -1.81 12.21 16.04
N VAL A 159 -1.46 10.98 16.43
CA VAL A 159 -0.09 10.66 16.85
C VAL A 159 0.83 10.56 15.63
N ARG A 160 0.39 9.92 14.55
CA ARG A 160 1.18 9.83 13.31
C ARG A 160 1.40 11.19 12.66
N LEU A 161 0.48 12.13 12.83
CA LEU A 161 0.68 13.54 12.46
C LEU A 161 1.89 14.11 13.19
N LEU A 162 1.94 13.98 14.52
CA LEU A 162 3.09 14.43 15.32
C LEU A 162 4.38 13.72 14.92
N ILE A 163 4.35 12.40 14.71
CA ILE A 163 5.52 11.63 14.27
C ILE A 163 6.00 12.10 12.89
N SER A 164 5.09 12.34 11.95
CA SER A 164 5.47 12.83 10.61
C SER A 164 6.08 14.23 10.68
N PHE A 165 5.56 15.08 11.56
CA PHE A 165 6.10 16.40 11.83
C PHE A 165 7.50 16.34 12.48
N ILE A 166 7.73 15.45 13.44
CA ILE A 166 9.07 15.23 14.02
C ILE A 166 10.04 14.78 12.92
N LYS A 167 9.66 13.76 12.14
CA LYS A 167 10.52 13.18 11.10
C LYS A 167 10.94 14.19 10.04
N ILE A 168 10.03 15.06 9.60
CA ILE A 168 10.37 16.05 8.58
C ILE A 168 11.30 17.15 9.10
N LEU A 169 11.24 17.47 10.40
CA LEU A 169 12.16 18.43 11.02
C LEU A 169 13.57 17.86 11.19
N THR A 170 13.68 16.53 11.35
CA THR A 170 14.97 15.83 11.47
C THR A 170 15.56 15.39 10.12
N ASP A 171 14.70 15.05 9.15
CA ASP A 171 15.07 14.61 7.80
C ASP A 171 14.13 15.22 6.74
N PHE A 172 14.59 16.27 6.07
CA PHE A 172 13.85 16.92 4.98
C PHE A 172 13.69 16.04 3.74
N GLU A 173 14.50 14.99 3.57
CA GLU A 173 14.40 14.09 2.41
C GLU A 173 13.27 13.06 2.58
N ASP A 174 12.70 12.90 3.77
CA ASP A 174 11.55 12.02 4.04
C ASP A 174 10.27 12.54 3.37
N SER A 175 10.18 12.20 2.08
CA SER A 175 9.07 12.53 1.21
C SER A 175 7.76 11.86 1.66
N LYS A 176 7.83 10.73 2.39
CA LYS A 176 6.63 10.01 2.87
C LYS A 176 6.00 10.77 4.03
N SER A 177 6.82 11.21 4.99
CA SER A 177 6.34 12.00 6.14
C SER A 177 5.84 13.37 5.69
N LEU A 178 6.53 14.04 4.76
CA LEU A 178 6.05 15.32 4.19
C LEU A 178 4.73 15.17 3.43
N PHE A 179 4.59 14.13 2.60
CA PHE A 179 3.36 13.86 1.87
C PHE A 179 2.19 13.63 2.83
N ARG A 180 2.41 12.84 3.88
CA ARG A 180 1.41 12.58 4.92
C ARG A 180 1.03 13.85 5.70
N LEU A 181 2.01 14.63 6.12
CA LEU A 181 1.78 15.89 6.83
C LEU A 181 0.92 16.83 5.98
N SER A 182 1.24 16.94 4.69
CA SER A 182 0.50 17.79 3.74
C SER A 182 -0.96 17.37 3.54
N LEU A 183 -1.27 16.07 3.64
CA LEU A 183 -2.64 15.53 3.55
C LEU A 183 -3.43 15.62 4.85
N SER A 184 -2.78 15.93 5.97
CA SER A 184 -3.44 15.95 7.28
C SER A 184 -4.53 17.00 7.37
N GLU A 185 -5.42 16.87 8.36
CA GLU A 185 -6.48 17.84 8.67
C GLU A 185 -5.94 19.26 8.94
N VAL A 186 -4.65 19.38 9.29
CA VAL A 186 -3.98 20.66 9.53
C VAL A 186 -3.82 21.48 8.26
N TYR A 187 -3.41 20.84 7.16
CA TYR A 187 -3.07 21.53 5.92
C TYR A 187 -4.07 21.27 4.80
N GLY A 188 -4.59 20.04 4.71
CA GLY A 188 -5.66 19.66 3.79
C GLY A 188 -5.33 19.93 2.32
N VAL A 189 -4.09 19.65 1.88
CA VAL A 189 -3.75 19.74 0.45
C VAL A 189 -4.53 18.66 -0.31
N SER A 190 -5.07 19.02 -1.48
CA SER A 190 -5.80 18.06 -2.32
C SER A 190 -4.91 16.86 -2.66
N THR A 191 -5.43 15.64 -2.44
CA THR A 191 -4.74 14.39 -2.76
C THR A 191 -4.31 14.33 -4.22
N TYR A 192 -5.16 14.81 -5.12
CA TYR A 192 -4.90 14.86 -6.55
C TYR A 192 -3.74 15.80 -6.89
N ASP A 193 -3.77 17.04 -6.38
CA ASP A 193 -2.72 18.03 -6.63
C ASP A 193 -1.38 17.61 -6.00
N LEU A 194 -1.41 17.10 -4.77
CA LEU A 194 -0.19 16.63 -4.10
C LEU A 194 0.43 15.43 -4.83
N THR A 195 -0.40 14.54 -5.39
CA THR A 195 0.09 13.42 -6.20
C THR A 195 0.75 13.91 -7.49
N LYS A 196 0.22 14.95 -8.15
CA LYS A 196 0.88 15.58 -9.31
C LYS A 196 2.26 16.12 -8.95
N VAL A 197 2.36 16.84 -7.83
CA VAL A 197 3.64 17.40 -7.34
C VAL A 197 4.62 16.27 -6.99
N SER A 198 4.15 15.22 -6.31
CA SER A 198 4.95 14.04 -5.96
C SER A 198 5.45 13.29 -7.21
N ASN A 199 4.59 13.08 -8.21
CA ASN A 199 4.98 12.47 -9.48
C ASN A 199 5.97 13.33 -10.28
N TYR A 200 5.86 14.65 -10.19
CA TYR A 200 6.85 15.55 -10.77
C TYR A 200 8.20 15.42 -10.07
N ALA A 201 8.22 15.44 -8.73
CA ALA A 201 9.43 15.24 -7.94
C ALA A 201 10.08 13.89 -8.28
N TYR A 202 9.29 12.82 -8.36
CA TYR A 202 9.74 11.48 -8.76
C TYR A 202 10.35 11.46 -10.16
N ARG A 203 9.69 12.04 -11.17
CA ARG A 203 10.22 12.14 -12.55
C ARG A 203 11.54 12.89 -12.64
N LYS A 204 11.78 13.84 -11.73
CA LYS A 204 13.02 14.62 -11.66
C LYS A 204 14.07 14.03 -10.73
N ASN A 205 13.81 12.87 -10.09
CA ASN A 205 14.63 12.29 -9.03
C ASN A 205 14.90 13.28 -7.87
N TRP A 206 13.89 14.06 -7.49
CA TRP A 206 13.97 15.01 -6.38
C TRP A 206 13.17 14.52 -5.17
N PRO A 207 13.64 14.78 -3.93
CA PRO A 207 12.80 14.66 -2.75
C PRO A 207 11.66 15.68 -2.80
N LEU A 208 10.54 15.36 -2.15
CA LEU A 208 9.32 16.17 -2.23
C LEU A 208 9.51 17.60 -1.71
N HIS A 209 10.36 17.81 -0.69
CA HIS A 209 10.63 19.15 -0.15
C HIS A 209 11.20 20.10 -1.22
N LYS A 210 11.99 19.57 -2.17
CA LYS A 210 12.59 20.38 -3.23
C LYS A 210 11.54 20.85 -4.22
N ALA A 211 10.53 20.02 -4.51
CA ALA A 211 9.37 20.45 -5.29
C ALA A 211 8.58 21.54 -4.56
N PHE A 212 8.45 21.46 -3.23
CA PHE A 212 7.79 22.50 -2.42
C PHE A 212 8.58 23.80 -2.45
N GLN A 213 9.91 23.74 -2.33
CA GLN A 213 10.81 24.89 -2.45
C GLN A 213 10.65 25.61 -3.80
N LYS A 214 10.55 24.85 -4.90
CA LYS A 214 10.33 25.43 -6.24
C LYS A 214 8.98 26.13 -6.37
N ILE A 215 7.92 25.52 -5.82
CA ILE A 215 6.59 26.13 -5.77
C ILE A 215 6.62 27.42 -4.95
N ASP A 216 7.34 27.43 -3.83
CA ASP A 216 7.52 28.62 -3.00
C ASP A 216 8.24 29.74 -3.73
N SER A 217 9.34 29.44 -4.43
CA SER A 217 10.11 30.39 -5.25
C SER A 217 9.37 30.91 -6.49
N GLY A 218 8.14 30.44 -6.75
CA GLY A 218 7.29 30.92 -7.84
C GLY A 218 7.42 30.13 -9.14
N GLU A 219 8.25 29.07 -9.17
CA GLU A 219 8.23 28.12 -10.27
C GLU A 219 7.03 27.19 -10.09
N LEU A 220 6.12 27.15 -11.06
CA LEU A 220 4.98 26.22 -11.07
C LEU A 220 5.32 25.01 -11.94
N PRO A 221 5.91 23.94 -11.37
CA PRO A 221 6.36 22.78 -12.13
C PRO A 221 5.21 21.94 -12.69
N VAL A 222 4.00 22.09 -12.13
CA VAL A 222 2.81 21.32 -12.48
C VAL A 222 1.57 22.19 -12.40
N ASP A 223 0.57 21.86 -13.21
CA ASP A 223 -0.75 22.47 -13.14
C ASP A 223 -1.53 21.97 -11.91
N ILE A 224 -1.57 22.81 -10.88
CA ILE A 224 -2.24 22.57 -9.59
C ILE A 224 -3.08 23.78 -9.20
N SER A 225 -4.11 23.56 -8.38
CA SER A 225 -5.01 24.65 -7.95
C SER A 225 -4.26 25.74 -7.18
N SER A 226 -4.72 26.99 -7.31
CA SER A 226 -4.16 28.12 -6.57
C SER A 226 -4.28 27.96 -5.05
N GLU A 227 -5.29 27.23 -4.58
CA GLU A 227 -5.45 26.85 -3.17
C GLU A 227 -4.34 25.90 -2.72
N SER A 228 -4.07 24.83 -3.48
CA SER A 228 -2.97 23.89 -3.18
C SER A 228 -1.62 24.59 -3.20
N VAL A 229 -1.38 25.52 -4.14
CA VAL A 229 -0.15 26.34 -4.16
C VAL A 229 0.00 27.12 -2.85
N ARG A 230 -1.04 27.85 -2.40
CA ARG A 230 -0.99 28.60 -1.14
C ARG A 230 -0.74 27.70 0.07
N LYS A 231 -1.39 26.54 0.12
CA LYS A 231 -1.20 25.56 1.21
C LYS A 231 0.22 25.00 1.21
N ILE A 232 0.77 24.63 0.05
CA ILE A 232 2.16 24.14 -0.09
C ILE A 232 3.17 25.21 0.37
N LYS A 233 2.99 26.47 -0.05
CA LYS A 233 3.82 27.59 0.43
C LYS A 233 3.73 27.77 1.93
N LYS A 234 2.52 27.70 2.50
CA LYS A 234 2.31 27.78 3.95
C LYS A 234 3.06 26.66 4.68
N ILE A 235 2.92 25.42 4.23
CA ILE A 235 3.63 24.27 4.80
C ILE A 235 5.14 24.50 4.76
N PHE A 236 5.68 24.86 3.60
CA PHE A 236 7.12 25.02 3.42
C PHE A 236 7.70 26.11 4.34
N ASN A 237 7.04 27.27 4.42
CA ASN A 237 7.47 28.37 5.29
C ASN A 237 7.32 28.04 6.78
N GLU A 238 6.27 27.33 7.19
CA GLU A 238 6.12 26.85 8.57
C GLU A 238 7.21 25.84 8.94
N LEU A 239 7.56 24.91 8.04
CA LEU A 239 8.64 23.96 8.28
C LEU A 239 9.99 24.67 8.47
N LEU A 240 10.31 25.67 7.64
CA LEU A 240 11.53 26.47 7.80
C LEU A 240 11.57 27.18 9.16
N TYR A 241 10.44 27.77 9.57
CA TYR A 241 10.32 28.37 10.90
C TYR A 241 10.56 27.36 12.03
N PHE A 242 9.96 26.16 11.94
CA PHE A 242 10.11 25.16 13.01
C PHE A 242 11.50 24.55 13.07
N VAL A 243 12.22 24.49 11.96
CA VAL A 243 13.63 24.07 11.98
C VAL A 243 14.49 25.09 12.71
N GLU A 244 14.32 26.38 12.44
CA GLU A 244 15.00 27.42 13.22
C GLU A 244 14.59 27.37 14.70
N TYR A 245 13.29 27.24 14.99
CA TYR A 245 12.77 27.17 16.36
C TYR A 245 13.32 25.96 17.14
N SER A 246 13.43 24.80 16.49
CA SER A 246 13.92 23.56 17.10
C SER A 246 15.39 23.61 17.53
N SER A 247 16.18 24.56 17.00
CA SER A 247 17.57 24.75 17.41
C SER A 247 17.74 25.32 18.83
N SER A 248 16.69 25.95 19.37
CA SER A 248 16.75 26.67 20.65
C SER A 248 15.76 26.17 21.70
N GLN A 249 14.93 25.19 21.36
CA GLN A 249 13.86 24.69 22.22
C GLN A 249 13.87 23.17 22.26
N ASN A 250 13.33 22.62 23.34
CA ASN A 250 13.17 21.17 23.46
C ASN A 250 12.01 20.63 22.62
N ALA A 251 12.01 19.33 22.40
CA ALA A 251 11.02 18.62 21.58
C ALA A 251 9.57 18.93 22.01
N GLY A 252 9.32 19.00 23.32
CA GLY A 252 7.99 19.24 23.88
C GLY A 252 7.44 20.62 23.51
N ARG A 253 8.27 21.66 23.62
CA ARG A 253 7.89 23.03 23.23
C ARG A 253 7.69 23.16 21.73
N VAL A 254 8.53 22.51 20.92
CA VAL A 254 8.39 22.52 19.44
C VAL A 254 7.05 21.89 19.04
N LEU A 255 6.70 20.73 19.59
CA LEU A 255 5.43 20.06 19.31
C LEU A 255 4.22 20.83 19.81
N TYR A 256 4.29 21.40 21.01
CA TYR A 256 3.21 22.22 21.55
C TYR A 256 2.97 23.45 20.66
N SER A 257 4.05 24.14 20.27
CA SER A 257 3.98 25.31 19.38
C SER A 257 3.40 24.93 18.01
N PHE A 258 3.75 23.76 17.46
CA PHE A 258 3.13 23.24 16.24
C PHE A 258 1.63 23.03 16.40
N LEU A 259 1.17 22.38 17.47
CA LEU A 259 -0.25 22.13 17.74
C LEU A 259 -1.07 23.41 17.93
N GLU A 260 -0.47 24.43 18.55
CA GLU A 260 -1.09 25.73 18.80
C GLU A 260 -1.14 26.58 17.53
N ARG A 261 0.00 26.78 16.85
CA ARG A 261 0.11 27.63 15.65
C ARG A 261 -0.64 27.07 14.45
N SER A 262 -0.72 25.75 14.32
CA SER A 262 -1.52 25.08 13.30
C SER A 262 -3.03 25.26 13.51
N GLY A 263 -3.46 25.61 14.72
CA GLY A 263 -4.86 25.63 15.13
C GLY A 263 -5.45 24.24 15.35
N TYR A 264 -4.65 23.17 15.28
CA TYR A 264 -5.14 21.80 15.42
C TYR A 264 -5.74 21.57 16.81
N LEU A 265 -5.06 21.97 17.89
CA LEU A 265 -5.56 21.81 19.25
C LEU A 265 -6.88 22.55 19.47
N LYS A 266 -6.99 23.78 18.95
CA LYS A 266 -8.22 24.57 19.01
C LYS A 266 -9.38 23.90 18.26
N SER A 267 -9.11 23.37 17.06
CA SER A 267 -10.11 22.67 16.25
C SER A 267 -10.67 21.41 16.93
N LEU A 268 -9.83 20.73 17.72
CA LEU A 268 -10.26 19.58 18.51
C LEU A 268 -11.15 20.02 19.69
N VAL A 269 -10.76 21.06 20.42
CA VAL A 269 -11.55 21.52 21.59
C VAL A 269 -12.94 22.06 21.19
N GLU A 270 -13.09 22.66 20.01
CA GLU A 270 -14.36 23.26 19.57
C GLU A 270 -15.44 22.24 19.15
N LYS A 271 -15.06 21.08 18.59
CA LYS A 271 -16.02 20.10 18.04
C LYS A 271 -16.77 19.28 19.11
N LYS A 272 -16.20 19.11 20.32
CA LYS A 272 -16.81 18.43 21.49
C LYS A 272 -17.48 17.07 21.19
N ASP A 273 -16.95 16.31 20.26
CA ASP A 273 -17.38 14.95 19.94
C ASP A 273 -16.47 13.90 20.58
N LEU A 274 -17.02 12.69 20.78
CA LEU A 274 -16.32 11.57 21.42
C LEU A 274 -15.00 11.21 20.70
N GLU A 275 -14.99 11.26 19.38
CA GLU A 275 -13.79 10.97 18.58
C GLU A 275 -12.67 11.96 18.88
N THR A 276 -13.02 13.23 18.98
CA THR A 276 -12.08 14.31 19.26
C THR A 276 -11.56 14.29 20.70
N GLU A 277 -12.39 13.91 21.67
CA GLU A 277 -11.93 13.70 23.05
C GLU A 277 -10.87 12.58 23.12
N ILE A 278 -11.09 11.48 22.38
CA ILE A 278 -10.11 10.39 22.25
C ILE A 278 -8.81 10.90 21.62
N LYS A 279 -8.88 11.72 20.55
CA LYS A 279 -7.70 12.32 19.92
C LYS A 279 -6.90 13.17 20.91
N ILE A 280 -7.57 14.01 21.71
CA ILE A 280 -6.92 14.83 22.74
C ILE A 280 -6.25 13.96 23.81
N LYS A 281 -6.93 12.91 24.29
CA LYS A 281 -6.36 11.98 25.27
C LYS A 281 -5.15 11.23 24.71
N ASN A 282 -5.16 10.84 23.43
CA ASN A 282 -4.00 10.21 22.77
C ASN A 282 -2.83 11.18 22.58
N ILE A 283 -3.09 12.43 22.22
CA ILE A 283 -2.05 13.47 22.17
C ILE A 283 -1.40 13.65 23.54
N ARG A 284 -2.21 13.73 24.62
CA ARG A 284 -1.69 13.79 26.00
C ARG A 284 -0.78 12.61 26.32
N LEU A 285 -1.21 11.37 26.02
CA LEU A 285 -0.38 10.18 26.23
C LEU A 285 0.95 10.24 25.46
N PHE A 286 0.96 10.85 24.27
CA PHE A 286 2.20 11.07 23.51
C PHE A 286 3.11 12.12 24.19
N PHE A 287 2.54 13.19 24.75
CA PHE A 287 3.29 14.16 25.56
C PHE A 287 3.83 13.57 26.86
N ASP A 288 3.10 12.66 27.50
CA ASP A 288 3.59 11.93 28.68
C ASP A 288 4.86 11.14 28.32
N LYS A 289 4.90 10.50 27.14
CA LYS A 289 6.10 9.81 26.64
C LYS A 289 7.27 10.75 26.36
N LEU A 290 6.99 11.94 25.84
CA LEU A 290 8.02 12.95 25.64
C LEU A 290 8.57 13.44 26.97
N LYS A 291 7.70 13.67 27.96
CA LYS A 291 8.09 14.06 29.31
C LYS A 291 8.94 12.99 29.99
N ASP A 292 8.53 11.73 29.94
CA ASP A 292 9.30 10.59 30.45
C ASP A 292 10.71 10.56 29.83
N PHE A 293 10.81 10.83 28.52
CA PHE A 293 12.09 10.89 27.82
C PHE A 293 12.98 12.08 28.26
N SER A 294 12.40 13.27 28.40
CA SER A 294 13.11 14.47 28.84
C SER A 294 13.61 14.36 30.29
N GLU A 295 12.93 13.61 31.15
CA GLU A 295 13.39 13.35 32.53
C GLU A 295 14.58 12.37 32.59
N LEU A 296 14.75 11.53 31.57
CA LEU A 296 15.77 10.48 31.52
C LEU A 296 17.05 10.87 30.76
N THR A 297 17.01 11.96 29.99
CA THR A 297 18.10 12.35 29.08
C THR A 297 18.58 13.78 29.35
N GLY A 298 19.87 14.04 29.11
CA GLY A 298 20.43 15.39 29.16
C GLY A 298 20.23 16.19 27.87
N ASP A 299 19.88 15.52 26.77
CA ASP A 299 19.59 16.11 25.47
C ASP A 299 18.11 15.83 25.11
N ASP A 300 17.27 16.83 25.35
CA ASP A 300 15.82 16.81 25.08
C ASP A 300 15.45 17.45 23.74
N SER A 301 16.40 17.53 22.79
CA SER A 301 16.18 18.02 21.44
C SER A 301 15.21 17.14 20.64
N ILE A 302 14.64 17.72 19.59
CA ILE A 302 13.73 16.99 18.68
C ILE A 302 14.44 15.85 17.94
N GLN A 303 15.73 16.01 17.65
CA GLN A 303 16.58 15.00 17.03
C GLN A 303 16.74 13.78 17.93
N SER A 304 17.17 14.01 19.18
CA SER A 304 17.34 12.99 20.21
C SER A 304 16.03 12.22 20.46
N PHE A 305 14.90 12.94 20.52
CA PHE A 305 13.59 12.32 20.67
C PHE A 305 13.16 11.50 19.44
N ALA A 306 13.46 11.96 18.22
CA ALA A 306 13.14 11.23 16.99
C ALA A 306 13.87 9.88 16.92
N GLU A 307 15.16 9.86 17.29
CA GLU A 307 15.98 8.65 17.37
C GLU A 307 15.45 7.69 18.44
N HIS A 308 15.09 8.21 19.62
CA HIS A 308 14.47 7.43 20.68
C HIS A 308 13.14 6.81 20.23
N LEU A 309 12.29 7.59 19.56
CA LEU A 309 11.01 7.12 19.04
C LEU A 309 11.20 6.03 17.97
N GLU A 310 12.21 6.16 17.11
CA GLU A 310 12.54 5.12 16.13
C GLU A 310 13.01 3.83 16.82
N LEU A 311 13.87 3.94 17.84
CA LEU A 311 14.31 2.79 18.64
C LEU A 311 13.12 2.09 19.32
N LEU A 312 12.21 2.85 19.93
CA LEU A 312 10.97 2.31 20.53
C LEU A 312 10.14 1.53 19.50
N GLN A 313 9.98 2.09 18.28
CA GLN A 313 9.25 1.39 17.22
C GLN A 313 9.98 0.13 16.73
N GLN A 314 11.32 0.14 16.65
CA GLN A 314 12.12 -1.01 16.24
C GLN A 314 12.06 -2.15 17.26
N VAL A 315 12.05 -1.85 18.57
CA VAL A 315 11.85 -2.87 19.62
C VAL A 315 10.39 -3.34 19.74
N GLY A 316 9.50 -2.76 18.93
CA GLY A 316 8.08 -3.11 18.88
C GLY A 316 7.25 -2.49 20.00
N ASP A 317 7.76 -1.44 20.66
CA ASP A 317 6.97 -0.68 21.61
C ASP A 317 5.83 0.03 20.86
N ASN A 318 4.63 -0.07 21.43
CA ASN A 318 3.45 0.59 20.91
C ASN A 318 2.42 0.69 22.05
N PRO A 319 2.48 1.76 22.86
CA PRO A 319 1.72 1.85 24.10
C PRO A 319 0.20 1.79 23.84
N ALA A 320 -0.56 1.43 24.87
CA ALA A 320 -2.01 1.43 24.77
C ALA A 320 -2.52 2.86 24.50
N THR A 321 -3.64 2.95 23.79
CA THR A 321 -4.31 4.23 23.54
C THR A 321 -5.19 4.59 24.71
N ALA A 322 -5.62 5.85 24.77
CA ALA A 322 -6.63 6.26 25.72
C ALA A 322 -7.90 5.42 25.51
N GLU A 323 -8.43 4.86 26.59
CA GLU A 323 -9.71 4.18 26.59
C GLU A 323 -10.80 5.21 26.91
N ALA A 324 -11.96 5.11 26.25
CA ALA A 324 -13.12 5.88 26.67
C ALA A 324 -13.55 5.43 28.08
N GLU A 325 -13.90 6.36 28.95
CA GLU A 325 -14.39 6.03 30.31
C GLU A 325 -15.64 5.14 30.19
N LEU A 326 -15.74 4.13 31.07
CA LEU A 326 -16.71 3.02 31.01
C LEU A 326 -18.19 3.43 31.20
N GLU A 327 -18.54 4.71 31.05
CA GLU A 327 -19.83 5.25 31.48
C GLU A 327 -20.90 5.43 30.38
N GLU A 328 -20.60 5.36 29.08
CA GLU A 328 -21.63 5.42 28.02
C GLU A 328 -22.18 4.04 27.62
N ASP A 329 -23.43 4.00 27.17
CA ASP A 329 -24.13 2.77 26.82
C ASP A 329 -23.67 2.16 25.49
N ALA A 330 -22.66 1.28 25.54
CA ALA A 330 -22.05 0.69 24.34
C ALA A 330 -21.65 -0.79 24.52
N VAL A 331 -21.68 -1.54 23.42
CA VAL A 331 -21.29 -2.96 23.36
C VAL A 331 -19.79 -3.09 23.56
N ASN A 332 -19.38 -3.95 24.49
CA ASN A 332 -17.97 -4.12 24.84
C ASN A 332 -17.29 -5.15 23.93
N VAL A 333 -16.33 -4.74 23.12
CA VAL A 333 -15.49 -5.61 22.29
C VAL A 333 -14.10 -5.68 22.89
N LEU A 334 -13.71 -6.84 23.42
CA LEU A 334 -12.46 -7.00 24.16
C LEU A 334 -11.84 -8.39 23.98
N THR A 335 -10.57 -8.51 24.36
CA THR A 335 -9.94 -9.83 24.40
C THR A 335 -10.37 -10.61 25.63
N VAL A 336 -10.39 -11.94 25.53
CA VAL A 336 -10.72 -12.81 26.67
C VAL A 336 -9.82 -12.53 27.89
N HIS A 337 -8.55 -12.17 27.68
CA HIS A 337 -7.64 -11.78 28.77
C HIS A 337 -8.10 -10.51 29.49
N LYS A 338 -8.49 -9.46 28.74
CA LYS A 338 -9.02 -8.22 29.30
C LYS A 338 -10.40 -8.39 29.93
N ALA A 339 -11.13 -9.45 29.58
CA ALA A 339 -12.43 -9.75 30.17
C ALA A 339 -12.33 -10.26 31.61
N LYS A 340 -11.14 -10.74 32.03
CA LYS A 340 -10.95 -11.30 33.37
C LYS A 340 -11.26 -10.23 34.44
N GLY A 341 -12.21 -10.55 35.31
CA GLY A 341 -12.70 -9.65 36.35
C GLY A 341 -13.96 -8.86 35.98
N LEU A 342 -14.29 -8.77 34.68
CA LEU A 342 -15.53 -8.18 34.19
C LEU A 342 -16.66 -9.22 34.13
N GLU A 343 -17.90 -8.76 33.96
CA GLU A 343 -19.09 -9.61 33.88
C GLU A 343 -20.18 -8.93 33.04
N PHE A 344 -20.87 -9.71 32.21
CA PHE A 344 -21.85 -9.22 31.23
C PHE A 344 -23.10 -10.10 31.22
N GLN A 345 -24.28 -9.56 30.89
CA GLN A 345 -25.50 -10.37 30.78
C GLN A 345 -25.40 -11.36 29.62
N ILE A 346 -24.90 -10.86 28.49
CA ILE A 346 -24.77 -11.61 27.24
C ILE A 346 -23.32 -11.56 26.77
N VAL A 347 -22.74 -12.73 26.50
CA VAL A 347 -21.37 -12.84 26.00
C VAL A 347 -21.36 -13.61 24.69
N PHE A 348 -20.74 -13.01 23.67
CA PHE A 348 -20.42 -13.64 22.40
C PHE A 348 -18.94 -14.03 22.41
N MET A 349 -18.63 -15.32 22.45
CA MET A 349 -17.30 -15.81 22.14
C MET A 349 -17.26 -16.16 20.65
N VAL A 350 -16.50 -15.38 19.89
CA VAL A 350 -16.55 -15.40 18.42
C VAL A 350 -15.26 -15.95 17.81
N SER A 351 -15.32 -16.33 16.53
CA SER A 351 -14.18 -16.89 15.79
C SER A 351 -13.60 -18.16 16.42
N LEU A 352 -14.47 -19.04 16.95
CA LEU A 352 -14.09 -20.26 17.66
C LEU A 352 -13.68 -21.39 16.72
N ILE A 353 -12.54 -21.22 16.06
CA ILE A 353 -11.94 -22.21 15.15
C ILE A 353 -10.60 -22.76 15.65
N ALA A 354 -10.25 -23.94 15.15
CA ALA A 354 -8.92 -24.50 15.31
C ALA A 354 -7.84 -23.53 14.79
N ASP A 355 -6.68 -23.50 15.46
CA ASP A 355 -5.55 -22.58 15.27
C ASP A 355 -5.78 -21.11 15.66
N ARG A 356 -7.01 -20.66 15.92
CA ARG A 356 -7.28 -19.33 16.50
C ARG A 356 -7.55 -19.43 17.99
N PHE A 357 -8.42 -20.34 18.40
CA PHE A 357 -8.72 -20.59 19.81
C PHE A 357 -8.98 -22.10 19.97
N PRO A 358 -7.97 -22.91 20.31
CA PRO A 358 -6.65 -22.54 20.81
C PRO A 358 -5.77 -21.86 19.76
N GLY A 359 -5.01 -20.86 20.21
CA GLY A 359 -3.94 -20.28 19.40
C GLY A 359 -2.80 -21.29 19.16
N ARG A 360 -2.11 -21.19 18.02
CA ARG A 360 -0.91 -22.00 17.78
C ARG A 360 0.20 -21.65 18.78
N MET A 361 0.80 -22.68 19.38
CA MET A 361 2.01 -22.51 20.18
C MET A 361 3.12 -21.93 19.31
N ARG A 362 3.81 -20.90 19.80
CA ARG A 362 5.03 -20.39 19.19
C ARG A 362 6.19 -20.86 20.06
N LYS A 363 7.17 -21.54 19.45
CA LYS A 363 8.42 -21.86 20.15
C LYS A 363 9.13 -20.57 20.51
N GLU A 364 9.59 -20.46 21.75
CA GLU A 364 10.47 -19.37 22.16
C GLU A 364 11.77 -19.45 21.36
N LYS A 365 12.26 -18.31 20.86
CA LYS A 365 13.53 -18.26 20.12
C LYS A 365 14.73 -18.57 21.01
N ILE A 366 14.61 -18.23 22.29
CA ILE A 366 15.58 -18.52 23.35
C ILE A 366 14.78 -19.16 24.48
N PRO A 367 14.76 -20.50 24.58
CA PRO A 367 14.03 -21.17 25.65
C PRO A 367 14.72 -20.89 26.99
N PHE A 368 13.93 -20.67 28.04
CA PHE A 368 14.46 -20.64 29.39
C PHE A 368 15.05 -22.02 29.76
N PRO A 369 16.25 -22.08 30.38
CA PRO A 369 16.81 -23.34 30.85
C PRO A 369 15.84 -24.05 31.80
N ASP A 370 15.64 -25.34 31.59
CA ASP A 370 14.70 -26.14 32.38
C ASP A 370 15.03 -26.09 33.87
N ASP A 371 16.31 -26.01 34.24
CA ASP A 371 16.74 -26.00 35.65
C ASP A 371 16.35 -24.73 36.42
N ILE A 372 16.25 -23.58 35.74
CA ILE A 372 15.73 -22.33 36.33
C ILE A 372 14.20 -22.41 36.46
N THR A 373 13.55 -23.09 35.53
CA THR A 373 12.10 -23.28 35.51
C THR A 373 11.66 -24.31 36.57
N LYS A 374 12.45 -25.37 36.78
CA LYS A 374 12.30 -26.39 37.85
C LYS A 374 12.40 -25.78 39.24
N GLN A 375 13.33 -24.84 39.46
CA GLN A 375 13.49 -24.18 40.77
C GLN A 375 12.31 -23.28 41.17
N ARG A 376 11.49 -22.82 40.22
CA ARG A 376 10.27 -22.03 40.50
C ARG A 376 9.05 -22.90 40.82
N SER A 377 9.08 -24.17 40.46
CA SER A 377 8.04 -25.15 40.73
C SER A 377 8.59 -26.17 41.71
N SER A 378 8.62 -25.84 43.00
CA SER A 378 9.07 -26.72 44.08
C SER A 378 8.36 -28.08 44.04
N GLY A 379 8.96 -29.04 43.34
CA GLY A 379 8.52 -30.43 43.26
C GLY A 379 7.81 -30.89 41.98
N GLU A 380 7.77 -30.11 40.89
CA GLU A 380 7.31 -30.65 39.60
C GLU A 380 8.51 -31.16 38.78
N GLU A 381 8.54 -32.47 38.49
CA GLU A 381 9.37 -33.01 37.42
C GLU A 381 9.11 -32.18 36.17
N ALA A 382 10.16 -31.55 35.61
CA ALA A 382 10.03 -30.83 34.36
C ALA A 382 9.51 -31.77 33.30
N LEU A 383 8.26 -31.56 32.92
CA LEU A 383 7.62 -32.31 31.87
C LEU A 383 8.43 -32.14 30.57
N PRO A 384 8.81 -33.23 29.86
CA PRO A 384 9.61 -33.21 28.63
C PRO A 384 9.11 -32.21 27.57
N SER A 385 9.93 -31.91 26.55
CA SER A 385 9.56 -30.98 25.46
C SER A 385 8.24 -31.29 24.73
N GLU A 386 7.77 -32.54 24.77
CA GLU A 386 6.45 -32.95 24.25
C GLU A 386 5.26 -32.45 25.09
N ASP A 387 5.48 -32.08 26.34
CA ASP A 387 4.44 -31.61 27.26
C ASP A 387 4.22 -30.10 27.24
N LEU A 388 5.11 -29.30 26.63
CA LEU A 388 4.89 -27.86 26.47
C LEU A 388 3.63 -27.56 25.63
N ASN A 389 3.35 -28.38 24.62
CA ASN A 389 2.10 -28.28 23.86
C ASN A 389 0.87 -28.62 24.71
N LYS A 390 0.97 -29.63 25.59
CA LYS A 390 -0.11 -29.97 26.52
C LYS A 390 -0.35 -28.85 27.51
N ILE A 391 0.72 -28.27 28.06
CA ILE A 391 0.69 -27.09 28.93
C ILE A 391 0.01 -25.90 28.25
N HIS A 392 0.42 -25.60 27.00
CA HIS A 392 -0.18 -24.52 26.22
C HIS A 392 -1.68 -24.77 25.97
N MET A 393 -2.06 -26.00 25.64
CA MET A 393 -3.46 -26.38 25.51
C MET A 393 -4.24 -26.24 26.82
N GLN A 394 -3.64 -26.61 27.96
CA GLN A 394 -4.26 -26.44 29.28
C GLN A 394 -4.48 -24.96 29.62
N GLU A 395 -3.52 -24.09 29.30
CA GLU A 395 -3.65 -22.64 29.50
C GLU A 395 -4.71 -22.02 28.57
N GLU A 396 -4.73 -22.41 27.29
CA GLU A 396 -5.77 -21.97 26.36
C GLU A 396 -7.17 -22.47 26.78
N ARG A 397 -7.30 -23.66 27.39
CA ARG A 397 -8.56 -24.11 28.00
C ARG A 397 -8.98 -23.26 29.19
N ARG A 398 -8.04 -22.91 30.09
CA ARG A 398 -8.30 -21.98 31.20
C ARG A 398 -8.77 -20.62 30.68
N LEU A 399 -8.17 -20.14 29.59
CA LEU A 399 -8.60 -18.90 28.94
C LEU A 399 -10.02 -19.01 28.40
N PHE A 400 -10.36 -20.12 27.74
CA PHE A 400 -11.72 -20.36 27.25
C PHE A 400 -12.73 -20.46 28.39
N TYR A 401 -12.40 -21.15 29.48
CA TYR A 401 -13.18 -21.21 30.72
C TYR A 401 -13.44 -19.81 31.31
N VAL A 402 -12.40 -18.96 31.37
CA VAL A 402 -12.56 -17.56 31.82
C VAL A 402 -13.56 -16.82 30.94
N GLY A 403 -13.48 -16.98 29.61
CA GLY A 403 -14.40 -16.36 28.65
C GLY A 403 -15.85 -16.79 28.86
N MET A 404 -16.11 -18.09 29.00
CA MET A 404 -17.45 -18.63 29.23
C MET A 404 -18.06 -18.10 30.54
N THR A 405 -17.27 -18.07 31.62
CA THR A 405 -17.72 -17.65 32.96
C THR A 405 -17.87 -16.13 33.11
N ARG A 406 -17.67 -15.34 32.03
CA ARG A 406 -18.03 -13.91 32.02
C ARG A 406 -19.53 -13.69 31.80
N ALA A 407 -20.23 -14.67 31.23
CA ALA A 407 -21.66 -14.61 30.96
C ALA A 407 -22.47 -14.80 32.24
N LYS A 408 -23.39 -13.87 32.54
CA LYS A 408 -24.38 -14.02 33.62
C LYS A 408 -25.58 -14.85 33.19
N ARG A 409 -26.13 -14.59 32.00
CA ARG A 409 -27.38 -15.22 31.51
C ARG A 409 -27.17 -16.03 30.25
N VAL A 410 -26.64 -15.39 29.20
CA VAL A 410 -26.58 -15.98 27.86
C VAL A 410 -25.16 -16.01 27.31
N LEU A 411 -24.76 -17.17 26.80
CA LEU A 411 -23.48 -17.40 26.13
C LEU A 411 -23.71 -17.83 24.67
N TYR A 412 -23.16 -17.07 23.73
CA TYR A 412 -23.10 -17.42 22.32
C TYR A 412 -21.70 -17.90 21.96
N LEU A 413 -21.61 -19.09 21.37
CA LEU A 413 -20.40 -19.66 20.81
C LEU A 413 -20.53 -19.66 19.29
N THR A 414 -19.74 -18.84 18.59
CA THR A 414 -19.85 -18.66 17.15
C THR A 414 -18.56 -18.98 16.40
N TRP A 415 -18.70 -19.50 15.18
CA TRP A 415 -17.59 -19.73 14.25
C TRP A 415 -18.06 -19.78 12.80
N ALA A 416 -17.14 -19.52 11.86
CA ALA A 416 -17.37 -19.70 10.42
C ALA A 416 -16.51 -20.83 9.83
N ARG A 417 -16.86 -21.30 8.62
CA ARG A 417 -16.07 -22.28 7.87
C ARG A 417 -14.94 -21.61 7.07
N ASP A 418 -15.22 -20.45 6.50
CA ASP A 418 -14.27 -19.69 5.68
C ASP A 418 -13.92 -18.33 6.31
N TYR A 419 -12.63 -18.05 6.36
CA TYR A 419 -12.05 -16.79 6.83
C TYR A 419 -11.15 -16.15 5.77
N GLY A 420 -11.34 -16.48 4.48
CA GLY A 420 -10.55 -15.96 3.36
C GLY A 420 -9.17 -16.60 3.24
N VAL A 421 -9.01 -17.85 3.70
CA VAL A 421 -7.75 -18.59 3.68
C VAL A 421 -7.87 -19.84 2.82
N LYS A 422 -6.76 -20.30 2.21
CA LYS A 422 -6.73 -21.41 1.22
C LYS A 422 -7.45 -22.72 1.64
N ARG A 423 -7.72 -22.94 2.93
CA ARG A 423 -8.40 -24.14 3.45
C ARG A 423 -9.46 -23.74 4.46
N LEU A 424 -10.64 -24.35 4.34
CA LEU A 424 -11.72 -24.23 5.33
C LEU A 424 -11.23 -24.63 6.73
N LYS A 425 -11.78 -23.95 7.72
CA LYS A 425 -11.39 -24.09 9.12
C LYS A 425 -12.39 -24.97 9.86
N LYS A 426 -11.84 -25.83 10.72
CA LYS A 426 -12.62 -26.68 11.63
C LYS A 426 -12.98 -25.89 12.88
N VAL A 427 -14.12 -26.24 13.50
CA VAL A 427 -14.51 -25.71 14.81
C VAL A 427 -13.42 -25.96 15.84
N SER A 428 -13.33 -25.07 16.82
CA SER A 428 -12.45 -25.25 17.96
C SER A 428 -12.75 -26.57 18.70
N PRO A 429 -11.72 -27.35 19.07
CA PRO A 429 -11.91 -28.51 19.94
C PRO A 429 -12.54 -28.13 21.29
N PHE A 430 -12.31 -26.91 21.79
CA PHE A 430 -12.86 -26.46 23.07
C PHE A 430 -14.39 -26.28 23.03
N VAL A 431 -14.96 -25.95 21.87
CA VAL A 431 -16.42 -25.92 21.72
C VAL A 431 -17.00 -27.33 21.80
N LEU A 432 -16.29 -28.33 21.26
CA LEU A 432 -16.71 -29.73 21.32
C LEU A 432 -16.58 -30.28 22.75
N GLU A 433 -15.46 -30.01 23.42
CA GLU A 433 -15.20 -30.38 24.82
C GLU A 433 -16.23 -29.72 25.78
N ALA A 434 -16.50 -28.42 25.64
CA ALA A 434 -17.43 -27.70 26.52
C ALA A 434 -18.89 -28.16 26.38
N LEU A 435 -19.29 -28.61 25.19
CA LEU A 435 -20.66 -29.01 24.88
C LEU A 435 -20.85 -30.53 24.83
N ASP A 436 -19.79 -31.31 25.09
CA ASP A 436 -19.77 -32.77 25.03
C ASP A 436 -20.29 -33.30 23.67
N LEU A 437 -19.76 -32.74 22.58
CA LEU A 437 -20.16 -33.06 21.22
C LEU A 437 -19.12 -33.94 20.53
N ALA A 438 -19.54 -35.09 20.01
CA ALA A 438 -18.67 -35.99 19.25
C ALA A 438 -18.21 -35.40 17.90
N LYS A 439 -19.02 -34.56 17.27
CA LYS A 439 -18.74 -33.89 15.98
C LYS A 439 -19.35 -32.49 15.94
N ALA A 440 -18.83 -31.64 15.05
CA ALA A 440 -19.43 -30.34 14.76
C ALA A 440 -20.88 -30.50 14.25
N PRO A 441 -21.80 -29.58 14.63
CA PRO A 441 -23.18 -29.63 14.13
C PRO A 441 -23.25 -29.51 12.61
N GLU A 442 -24.18 -30.23 11.98
CA GLU A 442 -24.34 -30.25 10.50
C GLU A 442 -25.02 -28.99 9.95
N LYS A 443 -25.85 -28.30 10.75
CA LYS A 443 -26.55 -27.08 10.33
C LYS A 443 -25.60 -25.89 10.28
N THR A 444 -25.15 -25.57 9.07
CA THR A 444 -24.50 -24.28 8.78
C THR A 444 -25.56 -23.26 8.36
N LEU A 445 -25.52 -22.07 8.97
CA LEU A 445 -26.28 -20.93 8.48
C LEU A 445 -25.57 -20.41 7.23
N CYS A 446 -26.11 -20.77 6.07
CA CYS A 446 -25.62 -20.29 4.78
C CYS A 446 -26.25 -18.93 4.45
N SER A 447 -25.48 -18.03 3.83
CA SER A 447 -26.06 -16.88 3.15
C SER A 447 -26.90 -17.37 1.97
N SER A 448 -28.03 -16.72 1.70
CA SER A 448 -28.73 -16.99 0.44
C SER A 448 -27.84 -16.57 -0.73
N THR A 449 -27.84 -17.33 -1.83
CA THR A 449 -27.08 -16.99 -3.05
C THR A 449 -27.41 -15.58 -3.54
N GLU A 450 -28.63 -15.11 -3.28
CA GLU A 450 -29.09 -13.76 -3.59
C GLU A 450 -28.38 -12.67 -2.76
N GLU A 451 -28.13 -12.90 -1.47
CA GLU A 451 -27.38 -11.98 -0.59
C GLU A 451 -25.89 -11.91 -0.95
N GLU A 452 -25.30 -13.02 -1.38
CA GLU A 452 -23.91 -13.06 -1.86
C GLU A 452 -23.73 -12.23 -3.14
N ILE A 453 -24.70 -12.27 -4.06
CA ILE A 453 -24.69 -11.49 -5.30
C ILE A 453 -24.92 -10.00 -5.01
N ARG A 454 -25.85 -9.65 -4.10
CA ARG A 454 -26.14 -8.25 -3.73
C ARG A 454 -24.93 -7.54 -3.10
N ARG A 455 -24.03 -8.27 -2.43
CA ARG A 455 -22.78 -7.72 -1.86
C ARG A 455 -21.79 -7.23 -2.92
N TYR A 456 -21.86 -7.73 -4.15
CA TYR A 456 -21.04 -7.28 -5.28
C TYR A 456 -21.76 -6.32 -6.21
N ALA A 457 -22.99 -5.91 -5.90
CA ALA A 457 -23.74 -4.99 -6.73
C ALA A 457 -22.96 -3.66 -6.88
N PRO A 458 -22.45 -3.32 -8.07
CA PRO A 458 -21.83 -2.04 -8.30
C PRO A 458 -22.90 -0.96 -8.14
N ARG A 459 -22.55 0.21 -7.59
CA ARG A 459 -23.38 1.40 -7.83
C ARG A 459 -23.48 1.58 -9.34
N HIS A 460 -24.70 1.55 -9.88
CA HIS A 460 -24.97 1.72 -11.30
C HIS A 460 -24.16 2.91 -11.84
N THR A 461 -23.09 2.61 -12.56
CA THR A 461 -22.38 3.60 -13.34
C THR A 461 -22.79 3.32 -14.78
N GLN A 462 -23.57 4.23 -15.36
CA GLN A 462 -24.00 4.12 -16.74
C GLN A 462 -22.75 4.13 -17.63
N SER A 463 -22.51 3.05 -18.36
CA SER A 463 -21.55 3.06 -19.46
C SER A 463 -22.19 3.75 -20.65
N PHE A 464 -21.63 4.88 -21.08
CA PHE A 464 -22.04 5.51 -22.33
C PHE A 464 -21.41 4.75 -23.51
N PRO A 465 -22.19 4.27 -24.48
CA PRO A 465 -21.63 3.75 -25.72
C PRO A 465 -21.04 4.92 -26.51
N VAL A 466 -19.73 4.86 -26.77
CA VAL A 466 -19.06 5.80 -27.68
C VAL A 466 -19.46 5.41 -29.10
N LYS A 467 -20.17 6.30 -29.81
CA LYS A 467 -20.43 6.13 -31.24
C LYS A 467 -19.12 6.28 -32.01
N GLU A 468 -18.78 5.28 -32.82
CA GLU A 468 -17.69 5.38 -33.79
C GLU A 468 -18.17 6.17 -35.01
N GLU A 469 -17.71 7.42 -35.14
CA GLU A 469 -18.02 8.25 -36.31
C GLU A 469 -17.08 7.90 -37.48
N GLU A 470 -17.64 7.61 -38.64
CA GLU A 470 -16.91 7.52 -39.90
C GLU A 470 -16.30 8.89 -40.25
N ARG A 471 -14.97 8.95 -40.34
CA ARG A 471 -14.27 10.19 -40.73
C ARG A 471 -14.41 10.45 -42.24
N LYS A 472 -15.40 11.27 -42.62
CA LYS A 472 -15.55 11.76 -44.00
C LYS A 472 -14.70 13.02 -44.21
N GLY A 473 -13.68 12.92 -45.08
CA GLY A 473 -12.78 14.03 -45.41
C GLY A 473 -11.39 13.62 -45.91
N VAL A 474 -10.51 14.61 -46.13
CA VAL A 474 -9.09 14.41 -46.44
C VAL A 474 -8.34 14.07 -45.14
N ILE A 475 -7.66 12.93 -45.10
CA ILE A 475 -6.89 12.50 -43.91
C ILE A 475 -5.45 13.00 -44.06
N SER A 476 -4.94 13.69 -43.03
CA SER A 476 -3.52 14.03 -42.95
C SER A 476 -2.78 12.88 -42.29
N LEU A 477 -1.82 12.27 -43.02
CA LEU A 477 -0.98 11.18 -42.53
C LEU A 477 0.48 11.62 -42.49
N SER A 478 1.19 11.25 -41.43
CA SER A 478 2.64 11.32 -41.32
C SER A 478 3.27 9.94 -41.33
N PHE A 479 4.60 9.86 -41.43
CA PHE A 479 5.34 8.60 -41.29
C PHE A 479 4.95 7.86 -40.00
N PHE A 480 5.01 8.54 -38.83
CA PHE A 480 4.68 7.93 -37.54
C PHE A 480 3.25 7.39 -37.48
N GLN A 481 2.30 8.08 -38.14
CA GLN A 481 0.91 7.64 -38.19
C GLN A 481 0.72 6.38 -39.05
N VAL A 482 1.42 6.30 -40.18
CA VAL A 482 1.40 5.10 -41.04
C VAL A 482 2.10 3.94 -40.35
N ASP A 483 3.26 4.19 -39.74
CA ASP A 483 4.04 3.18 -39.00
C ASP A 483 3.26 2.62 -37.80
N ASP A 484 2.66 3.49 -36.98
CA ASP A 484 1.85 3.04 -35.84
C ASP A 484 0.63 2.21 -36.27
N TYR A 485 -0.01 2.57 -37.38
CA TYR A 485 -1.16 1.82 -37.91
C TYR A 485 -0.75 0.46 -38.47
N LEU A 486 0.35 0.40 -39.23
CA LEU A 486 0.87 -0.83 -39.82
C LEU A 486 1.47 -1.78 -38.77
N THR A 487 2.02 -1.23 -37.68
CA THR A 487 2.48 -2.04 -36.53
C THR A 487 1.28 -2.66 -35.82
N CYS A 488 0.25 -1.86 -35.50
CA CYS A 488 -0.98 -2.34 -34.91
C CYS A 488 -2.08 -1.27 -34.98
N PRO A 489 -3.24 -1.53 -35.62
CA PRO A 489 -4.32 -0.54 -35.72
C PRO A 489 -4.83 -0.02 -34.37
N LEU A 490 -4.81 -0.87 -33.33
CA LEU A 490 -5.17 -0.45 -31.97
C LEU A 490 -4.15 0.51 -31.34
N LYS A 491 -2.85 0.35 -31.64
CA LYS A 491 -1.79 1.30 -31.22
C LYS A 491 -2.04 2.69 -31.80
N TYR A 492 -2.42 2.74 -33.08
CA TYR A 492 -2.83 4.00 -33.73
C TYR A 492 -4.02 4.66 -33.03
N ARG A 493 -5.06 3.89 -32.68
CA ARG A 493 -6.23 4.40 -31.95
C ARG A 493 -5.84 4.98 -30.59
N TYR A 494 -5.02 4.30 -29.80
CA TYR A 494 -4.61 4.82 -28.48
C TYR A 494 -3.79 6.10 -28.59
N ARG A 495 -2.83 6.16 -29.51
CA ARG A 495 -1.93 7.31 -29.65
C ARG A 495 -2.56 8.50 -30.34
N HIS A 496 -3.12 8.30 -31.54
CA HIS A 496 -3.52 9.40 -32.42
C HIS A 496 -4.99 9.80 -32.29
N ILE A 497 -5.85 8.89 -31.81
CA ILE A 497 -7.30 9.15 -31.62
C ILE A 497 -7.60 9.47 -30.15
N MET A 498 -7.29 8.55 -29.24
CA MET A 498 -7.59 8.71 -27.82
C MET A 498 -6.57 9.57 -27.08
N ARG A 499 -5.38 9.79 -27.66
CA ARG A 499 -4.27 10.56 -27.06
C ARG A 499 -3.93 10.07 -25.66
N VAL A 500 -3.90 8.75 -25.49
CA VAL A 500 -3.51 8.13 -24.22
C VAL A 500 -2.11 8.60 -23.85
N PRO A 501 -1.91 9.20 -22.66
CA PRO A 501 -0.61 9.72 -22.25
C PRO A 501 0.37 8.56 -22.06
N VAL A 502 1.52 8.67 -22.71
CA VAL A 502 2.63 7.70 -22.58
C VAL A 502 3.76 8.37 -21.82
N LEU A 503 4.34 7.66 -20.85
CA LEU A 503 5.57 8.11 -20.19
C LEU A 503 6.71 8.06 -21.24
N PRO A 504 7.41 9.18 -21.50
CA PRO A 504 8.45 9.20 -22.51
C PRO A 504 9.59 8.25 -22.10
N HIS A 505 9.81 7.22 -22.91
CA HIS A 505 10.91 6.29 -22.70
C HIS A 505 12.26 6.97 -23.02
N TYR A 506 13.33 6.63 -22.27
CA TYR A 506 14.62 7.29 -22.40
C TYR A 506 15.17 7.32 -23.85
N ASN A 507 14.91 6.30 -24.66
CA ASN A 507 15.34 6.26 -26.08
C ASN A 507 14.78 7.43 -26.91
N LEU A 508 13.52 7.81 -26.68
CA LEU A 508 12.88 8.91 -27.41
C LEU A 508 13.46 10.26 -26.98
N ILE A 509 13.67 10.44 -25.68
CA ILE A 509 14.29 11.66 -25.13
C ILE A 509 15.73 11.78 -25.61
N PHE A 510 16.52 10.72 -25.47
CA PHE A 510 17.90 10.65 -25.94
C PHE A 510 18.00 10.96 -27.43
N GLY A 511 17.16 10.34 -28.26
CA GLY A 511 17.16 10.58 -29.70
C GLY A 511 16.80 12.01 -30.08
N ARG A 512 15.80 12.60 -29.41
CA ARG A 512 15.42 13.99 -29.63
C ARG A 512 16.55 14.96 -29.28
N VAL A 513 17.17 14.82 -28.10
CA VAL A 513 18.25 15.72 -27.66
C VAL A 513 19.48 15.59 -28.57
N MET A 514 19.80 14.36 -29.01
CA MET A 514 20.88 14.12 -29.99
C MET A 514 20.59 14.79 -31.33
N HIS A 515 19.36 14.67 -31.83
CA HIS A 515 18.94 15.27 -33.09
C HIS A 515 18.95 16.81 -33.03
N GLU A 516 18.44 17.40 -31.94
CA GLU A 516 18.49 18.85 -31.69
C GLU A 516 19.93 19.38 -31.65
N ALA A 517 20.87 18.66 -31.03
CA ALA A 517 22.29 19.05 -30.97
C ALA A 517 22.99 18.98 -32.33
N VAL A 518 22.77 17.91 -33.10
CA VAL A 518 23.29 17.77 -34.47
C VAL A 518 22.72 18.85 -35.38
N HIS A 519 21.41 19.10 -35.28
CA HIS A 519 20.73 20.13 -36.04
C HIS A 519 21.25 21.53 -35.72
N PHE A 520 21.47 21.85 -34.44
CA PHE A 520 22.07 23.12 -34.02
C PHE A 520 23.42 23.38 -34.69
N TYR A 521 24.30 22.37 -34.71
CA TYR A 521 25.60 22.47 -35.38
C TYR A 521 25.47 22.70 -36.89
N LEU A 522 24.66 21.88 -37.58
CA LEU A 522 24.49 21.98 -39.03
C LEU A 522 23.85 23.31 -39.45
N LYS A 523 22.87 23.81 -38.67
CA LYS A 523 22.20 25.09 -38.92
C LYS A 523 23.17 26.26 -38.82
N LYS A 524 24.04 26.29 -37.81
CA LYS A 524 25.09 27.33 -37.67
C LYS A 524 26.09 27.29 -38.83
N ARG A 525 26.47 26.09 -39.29
CA ARG A 525 27.32 25.95 -40.48
C ARG A 525 26.67 26.46 -41.76
N MET A 526 25.36 26.28 -41.91
CA MET A 526 24.62 26.84 -43.05
C MET A 526 24.54 28.38 -43.00
N SER A 527 24.53 28.99 -41.81
CA SER A 527 24.56 30.45 -41.66
C SER A 527 25.96 31.06 -41.76
N GLY A 528 26.99 30.26 -42.04
CA GLY A 528 28.38 30.72 -42.18
C GLY A 528 29.17 30.77 -40.86
N GLU A 529 28.59 30.32 -39.74
CA GLU A 529 29.27 30.19 -38.45
C GLU A 529 29.93 28.82 -38.32
N SER A 530 31.09 28.75 -37.66
CA SER A 530 31.74 27.48 -37.29
C SER A 530 31.76 27.35 -35.77
N PRO A 531 30.68 26.83 -35.15
CA PRO A 531 30.64 26.66 -33.71
C PRO A 531 31.74 25.70 -33.25
N GLY A 532 32.39 26.03 -32.13
CA GLY A 532 33.39 25.16 -31.52
C GLY A 532 32.76 23.87 -30.99
N ILE A 533 33.53 22.79 -30.90
CA ILE A 533 33.03 21.51 -30.39
C ILE A 533 32.37 21.64 -29.00
N GLU A 534 32.95 22.46 -28.12
CA GLU A 534 32.42 22.64 -26.76
C GLU A 534 31.12 23.44 -26.72
N GLU A 535 30.87 24.29 -27.70
CA GLU A 535 29.58 24.98 -27.83
C GLU A 535 28.45 23.99 -28.16
N VAL A 536 28.70 23.05 -29.06
CA VAL A 536 27.71 22.01 -29.43
C VAL A 536 27.48 21.03 -28.28
N VAL A 537 28.54 20.66 -27.56
CA VAL A 537 28.44 19.79 -26.38
C VAL A 537 27.71 20.52 -25.23
N GLN A 538 27.94 21.81 -25.05
CA GLN A 538 27.22 22.60 -24.06
C GLN A 538 25.73 22.71 -24.41
N TYR A 539 25.41 22.96 -25.68
CA TYR A 539 24.02 22.96 -26.17
C TYR A 539 23.32 21.64 -25.86
N TYR A 540 23.99 20.50 -26.11
CA TYR A 540 23.50 19.16 -25.75
C TYR A 540 23.26 19.00 -24.24
N LYS A 541 24.18 19.52 -23.39
CA LYS A 541 24.06 19.43 -21.93
C LYS A 541 22.91 20.28 -21.38
N ASP A 542 22.71 21.47 -21.95
CA ASP A 542 21.68 22.43 -21.53
C ASP A 542 20.27 21.97 -21.91
N HIS A 543 20.13 21.26 -23.04
CA HIS A 543 18.86 20.71 -23.53
C HIS A 543 18.60 19.27 -23.04
N TRP A 544 19.43 18.75 -22.13
CA TRP A 544 19.28 17.40 -21.59
C TRP A 544 18.05 17.29 -20.69
N ILE A 545 17.11 16.44 -21.09
CA ILE A 545 15.92 16.12 -20.30
C ILE A 545 16.19 14.81 -19.53
N ASN A 546 16.08 14.86 -18.20
CA ASN A 546 16.38 13.73 -17.30
C ASN A 546 15.20 12.78 -17.04
N GLU A 547 14.15 12.83 -17.85
CA GLU A 547 12.92 12.04 -17.64
C GLU A 547 13.02 10.66 -18.32
N GLY A 548 12.32 9.66 -17.77
CA GLY A 548 12.18 8.35 -18.43
C GLY A 548 13.39 7.41 -18.33
N PHE A 549 14.44 7.77 -17.60
CA PHE A 549 15.59 6.90 -17.34
C PHE A 549 15.31 5.92 -16.21
N LEU A 550 15.87 4.71 -16.33
CA LEU A 550 15.69 3.62 -15.36
C LEU A 550 16.29 3.94 -13.98
N SER A 551 17.40 4.67 -13.94
CA SER A 551 18.11 5.08 -12.73
C SER A 551 18.98 6.30 -13.02
N ARG A 552 19.48 6.97 -11.97
CA ARG A 552 20.45 8.06 -12.11
C ARG A 552 21.76 7.60 -12.77
N GLU A 553 22.22 6.40 -12.44
CA GLU A 553 23.41 5.80 -13.08
C GLU A 553 23.19 5.57 -14.58
N HIS A 554 22.00 5.08 -14.96
CA HIS A 554 21.62 4.88 -16.36
C HIS A 554 21.53 6.22 -17.12
N GLU A 555 20.99 7.26 -16.48
CA GLU A 555 20.98 8.62 -17.01
C GLU A 555 22.40 9.12 -17.30
N GLU A 556 23.30 9.04 -16.31
CA GLU A 556 24.68 9.51 -16.44
C GLU A 556 25.45 8.75 -17.52
N MET A 557 25.24 7.43 -17.63
CA MET A 557 25.84 6.61 -18.68
C MET A 557 25.39 7.06 -20.08
N LYS A 558 24.07 7.27 -20.28
CA LYS A 558 23.53 7.70 -21.57
C LYS A 558 23.93 9.14 -21.92
N LYS A 559 24.01 10.02 -20.94
CA LYS A 559 24.50 11.40 -21.12
C LYS A 559 25.95 11.42 -21.61
N LYS A 560 26.82 10.57 -21.03
CA LYS A 560 28.21 10.41 -21.50
C LYS A 560 28.29 9.80 -22.91
N ALA A 561 27.45 8.82 -23.21
CA ALA A 561 27.40 8.20 -24.54
C ALA A 561 26.99 9.21 -25.63
N GLY A 562 25.98 10.05 -25.37
CA GLY A 562 25.57 11.10 -26.30
C GLY A 562 26.63 12.18 -26.49
N GLU A 563 27.32 12.61 -25.42
CA GLU A 563 28.45 13.54 -25.56
C GLU A 563 29.55 12.98 -26.47
N LYS A 564 29.89 11.69 -26.32
CA LYS A 564 30.84 11.01 -27.22
C LYS A 564 30.35 10.99 -28.67
N ALA A 565 29.07 10.69 -28.88
CA ALA A 565 28.47 10.64 -30.22
C ALA A 565 28.47 12.02 -30.91
N VAL A 566 28.13 13.10 -30.20
CA VAL A 566 28.19 14.48 -30.71
C VAL A 566 29.61 14.84 -31.13
N ARG A 567 30.63 14.47 -30.33
CA ARG A 567 32.05 14.72 -30.66
C ARG A 567 32.50 13.95 -31.90
N LEU A 568 32.08 12.70 -32.06
CA LEU A 568 32.40 11.90 -33.26
C LEU A 568 31.74 12.50 -34.51
N PHE A 569 30.47 12.86 -34.40
CA PHE A 569 29.72 13.50 -35.48
C PHE A 569 30.39 14.80 -35.95
N TYR A 570 30.74 15.70 -35.02
CA TYR A 570 31.43 16.95 -35.32
C TYR A 570 32.73 16.72 -36.10
N LYS A 571 33.57 15.79 -35.64
CA LYS A 571 34.86 15.48 -36.28
C LYS A 571 34.68 14.99 -37.71
N ARG A 572 33.65 14.18 -37.98
CA ARG A 572 33.32 13.70 -39.33
C ARG A 572 32.88 14.83 -40.24
N GLU A 573 31.97 15.68 -39.78
CA GLU A 573 31.43 16.77 -40.59
C GLU A 573 32.48 17.84 -40.91
N GLU A 574 33.36 18.18 -39.97
CA GLU A 574 34.53 19.02 -40.21
C GLU A 574 35.47 18.40 -41.26
N SER A 575 35.76 17.10 -41.14
CA SER A 575 36.63 16.39 -42.11
C SER A 575 36.02 16.34 -43.51
N SER A 576 34.69 16.33 -43.61
CA SER A 576 33.99 16.27 -44.90
C SER A 576 33.97 17.61 -45.64
N GLY A 577 33.99 18.73 -44.91
CA GLY A 577 33.91 20.10 -45.45
C GLY A 577 32.60 20.44 -46.20
N LYS A 578 31.57 19.59 -46.15
CA LYS A 578 30.33 19.76 -46.94
C LYS A 578 29.21 20.34 -46.09
N ASN A 579 28.56 21.38 -46.59
CA ASN A 579 27.35 21.93 -45.98
C ASN A 579 26.10 21.29 -46.60
N PRO A 580 25.07 20.97 -45.79
CA PRO A 580 23.81 20.45 -46.29
C PRO A 580 23.09 21.47 -47.16
N TYR A 581 22.34 20.99 -48.17
CA TYR A 581 21.55 21.84 -49.05
C TYR A 581 20.18 22.15 -48.45
N TYR A 582 19.53 21.14 -47.87
CA TYR A 582 18.35 21.30 -47.02
C TYR A 582 18.57 20.67 -45.66
N LEU A 583 18.04 21.32 -44.62
CA LEU A 583 18.04 20.86 -43.25
C LEU A 583 16.62 21.04 -42.69
N GLU A 584 16.05 19.98 -42.11
CA GLU A 584 14.67 19.95 -41.59
C GLU A 584 13.61 20.49 -42.56
N LYS A 585 13.79 20.24 -43.86
CA LYS A 585 12.86 20.76 -44.88
C LYS A 585 11.56 19.98 -44.84
N GLU A 586 10.46 20.68 -44.58
CA GLU A 586 9.12 20.13 -44.61
C GLU A 586 8.69 19.84 -46.06
N PHE A 587 7.98 18.72 -46.23
CA PHE A 587 7.31 18.39 -47.48
C PHE A 587 5.83 18.11 -47.22
N LYS A 588 5.02 18.45 -48.23
CA LYS A 588 3.59 18.18 -48.24
C LYS A 588 3.14 17.87 -49.65
N TRP A 589 2.42 16.79 -49.82
CA TRP A 589 1.78 16.46 -51.09
C TRP A 589 0.41 15.83 -50.83
N LYS A 590 -0.44 15.89 -51.85
CA LYS A 590 -1.81 15.36 -51.80
C LYS A 590 -2.02 14.41 -52.96
N GLU A 591 -2.52 13.22 -52.66
CA GLU A 591 -2.92 12.24 -53.66
C GLU A 591 -4.27 11.67 -53.25
N GLY A 592 -5.28 11.82 -54.12
CA GLY A 592 -6.66 11.51 -53.78
C GLY A 592 -7.14 12.26 -52.54
N ASN A 593 -7.55 11.50 -51.51
CA ASN A 593 -8.03 12.02 -50.24
C ASN A 593 -7.02 11.88 -49.08
N VAL A 594 -5.74 11.64 -49.39
CA VAL A 594 -4.65 11.63 -48.41
C VAL A 594 -3.79 12.88 -48.60
N LYS A 595 -3.53 13.57 -47.50
CA LYS A 595 -2.49 14.60 -47.41
C LYS A 595 -1.33 13.99 -46.64
N PHE A 596 -0.20 13.75 -47.30
CA PHE A 596 0.98 13.24 -46.63
C PHE A 596 1.90 14.39 -46.23
N VAL A 597 2.35 14.40 -44.98
CA VAL A 597 3.22 15.43 -44.40
C VAL A 597 4.41 14.81 -43.69
N GLY A 598 5.56 15.45 -43.82
CA GLY A 598 6.79 14.99 -43.17
C GLY A 598 7.91 16.01 -43.33
N ARG A 599 9.10 15.61 -42.91
CA ARG A 599 10.29 16.46 -42.88
C ARG A 599 11.52 15.64 -43.18
N TRP A 600 12.38 16.11 -44.07
CA TRP A 600 13.70 15.51 -44.27
C TRP A 600 14.70 16.14 -43.32
N ASP A 601 15.39 15.31 -42.54
CA ASP A 601 16.44 15.76 -41.63
C ASP A 601 17.54 16.50 -42.38
N ARG A 602 18.18 15.83 -43.37
CA ARG A 602 19.23 16.41 -44.21
C ARG A 602 19.10 15.97 -45.66
N VAL A 603 19.26 16.92 -46.59
CA VAL A 603 19.40 16.64 -48.02
C VAL A 603 20.65 17.30 -48.56
N ASP A 604 21.52 16.51 -49.19
CA ASP A 604 22.72 16.99 -49.88
C ASP A 604 22.52 16.91 -51.40
N MET A 605 22.91 17.94 -52.14
CA MET A 605 22.87 17.95 -53.61
C MET A 605 24.25 17.62 -54.17
N LEU A 606 24.38 16.48 -54.86
CA LEU A 606 25.60 16.10 -55.59
C LEU A 606 25.42 16.37 -57.09
N LYS A 607 26.52 16.33 -57.85
CA LYS A 607 26.51 16.57 -59.31
C LYS A 607 25.55 15.62 -60.07
N ASN A 608 25.29 14.43 -59.52
CA ASN A 608 24.53 13.36 -60.17
C ASN A 608 23.17 13.07 -59.49
N GLY A 609 22.72 13.90 -58.55
CA GLY A 609 21.44 13.70 -57.85
C GLY A 609 21.45 14.09 -56.37
N ALA A 610 20.30 13.95 -55.72
CA ALA A 610 20.12 14.27 -54.30
C ALA A 610 20.41 13.05 -53.40
N VAL A 611 20.92 13.31 -52.20
CA VAL A 611 21.11 12.30 -51.15
C VAL A 611 20.32 12.71 -49.91
N ILE A 612 19.40 11.86 -49.46
CA ILE A 612 18.62 12.09 -48.24
C ILE A 612 19.27 11.33 -47.09
N THR A 613 19.56 12.02 -46.00
CA THR A 613 20.14 11.43 -44.77
C THR A 613 19.18 11.65 -43.60
N ASP A 614 18.82 10.58 -42.89
CA ASP A 614 18.06 10.59 -41.64
C ASP A 614 18.96 10.18 -40.47
N PHE A 615 18.83 10.87 -39.33
CA PHE A 615 19.69 10.63 -38.17
C PHE A 615 19.02 9.69 -37.16
N LYS A 616 19.74 8.65 -36.75
CA LYS A 616 19.31 7.71 -35.70
C LYS A 616 20.26 7.74 -34.51
N ALA A 617 19.74 8.02 -33.33
CA ALA A 617 20.48 7.95 -32.07
C ALA A 617 20.52 6.52 -31.51
N THR A 618 20.83 5.55 -32.36
CA THR A 618 20.99 4.14 -32.01
C THR A 618 22.35 3.65 -32.48
N GLN A 619 22.82 2.53 -31.92
CA GLN A 619 24.08 1.92 -32.27
C GLN A 619 23.88 0.72 -33.22
N VAL A 620 24.82 0.52 -34.15
CA VAL A 620 24.95 -0.68 -34.98
C VAL A 620 26.34 -1.28 -34.83
N LYS A 621 26.47 -2.60 -35.04
CA LYS A 621 27.75 -3.32 -34.81
C LYS A 621 28.74 -3.13 -35.95
N ASN A 622 28.27 -3.12 -37.19
CA ASN A 622 29.11 -3.06 -38.39
C ASN A 622 28.37 -2.40 -39.57
N GLN A 623 29.11 -2.19 -40.67
CA GLN A 623 28.60 -1.56 -41.89
C GLN A 623 27.48 -2.38 -42.56
N GLU A 624 27.61 -3.72 -42.58
CA GLU A 624 26.59 -4.61 -43.15
C GLU A 624 25.23 -4.48 -42.45
N GLU A 625 25.23 -4.41 -41.12
CA GLU A 625 24.01 -4.19 -40.33
C GLU A 625 23.39 -2.81 -40.63
N ALA A 626 24.22 -1.79 -40.81
CA ALA A 626 23.78 -0.44 -41.14
C ALA A 626 23.12 -0.37 -42.52
N ASP A 627 23.73 -0.99 -43.54
CA ASP A 627 23.21 -1.04 -44.91
C ASP A 627 21.91 -1.85 -44.98
N ARG A 628 21.84 -3.00 -44.29
CA ARG A 628 20.61 -3.80 -44.19
C ARG A 628 19.47 -3.01 -43.56
N LYS A 629 19.70 -2.37 -42.41
CA LYS A 629 18.70 -1.53 -41.72
C LYS A 629 18.25 -0.35 -42.58
N THR A 630 19.16 0.25 -43.35
CA THR A 630 18.83 1.35 -44.29
C THR A 630 17.97 0.85 -45.45
N LYS A 631 18.25 -0.34 -45.97
CA LYS A 631 17.47 -0.97 -47.05
C LYS A 631 16.06 -1.35 -46.60
N GLU A 632 15.89 -1.80 -45.36
CA GLU A 632 14.58 -2.21 -44.79
C GLU A 632 13.76 -1.03 -44.23
N ALA A 633 14.37 0.16 -44.08
CA ALA A 633 13.72 1.31 -43.46
C ALA A 633 12.58 1.89 -44.31
N VAL A 634 11.34 1.63 -43.88
CA VAL A 634 10.11 2.17 -44.49
C VAL A 634 10.08 3.70 -44.50
N GLN A 635 10.66 4.34 -43.48
CA GLN A 635 10.77 5.79 -43.41
C GLN A 635 11.52 6.37 -44.61
N LEU A 636 12.61 5.72 -45.04
CA LEU A 636 13.40 6.17 -46.18
C LEU A 636 12.68 5.93 -47.51
N ASP A 637 11.89 4.86 -47.62
CA ASP A 637 11.04 4.63 -48.81
C ASP A 637 10.02 5.78 -48.98
N LEU A 638 9.40 6.20 -47.88
CA LEU A 638 8.43 7.29 -47.86
C LEU A 638 9.08 8.66 -48.12
N TYR A 639 10.31 8.87 -47.64
CA TYR A 639 11.09 10.07 -47.94
C TYR A 639 11.50 10.12 -49.41
N ALA A 640 11.91 8.98 -49.99
CA ALA A 640 12.25 8.86 -51.40
C ALA A 640 11.04 9.14 -52.30
N LEU A 641 9.88 8.53 -52.00
CA LEU A 641 8.62 8.79 -52.69
C LEU A 641 8.21 10.26 -52.60
N SER A 642 8.29 10.84 -51.40
CA SER A 642 7.94 12.25 -51.18
C SER A 642 8.87 13.18 -51.95
N PHE A 643 10.15 12.83 -52.08
CA PHE A 643 11.13 13.62 -52.83
C PHE A 643 10.81 13.59 -54.32
N SER A 644 10.55 12.41 -54.88
CA SER A 644 10.13 12.26 -56.29
C SER A 644 8.82 13.02 -56.61
N LYS A 645 7.87 13.07 -55.67
CA LYS A 645 6.58 13.77 -55.86
C LYS A 645 6.67 15.30 -55.71
N THR A 646 7.66 15.83 -55.00
CA THR A 646 7.74 17.27 -54.67
C THR A 646 8.90 17.99 -55.34
N GLU A 647 10.01 17.29 -55.59
CA GLU A 647 11.23 17.82 -56.19
C GLU A 647 11.42 17.25 -57.60
N LYS A 648 11.76 18.12 -58.57
CA LYS A 648 11.99 17.72 -59.97
C LYS A 648 13.40 17.17 -60.23
N LYS A 649 14.04 16.57 -59.23
CA LYS A 649 15.44 16.13 -59.29
C LYS A 649 15.54 14.63 -59.01
N GLU A 650 16.55 13.99 -59.60
CA GLU A 650 16.81 12.56 -59.37
C GLU A 650 17.37 12.30 -57.97
N LEU A 651 16.85 11.27 -57.32
CA LEU A 651 17.33 10.76 -56.05
C LEU A 651 18.44 9.74 -56.31
N LEU A 652 19.64 10.02 -55.79
CA LEU A 652 20.81 9.16 -55.99
C LEU A 652 20.85 8.03 -54.95
N GLU A 653 20.63 8.33 -53.67
CA GLU A 653 20.58 7.34 -52.60
C GLU A 653 19.95 7.91 -51.33
N THR A 654 19.57 7.00 -50.43
CA THR A 654 19.12 7.31 -49.07
C THR A 654 20.12 6.76 -48.05
N ARG A 655 20.27 7.47 -46.93
CA ARG A 655 21.24 7.14 -45.88
C ARG A 655 20.59 7.18 -44.50
N LEU A 656 20.96 6.23 -43.63
CA LEU A 656 20.76 6.33 -42.19
C LEU A 656 22.10 6.57 -41.52
N HIS A 657 22.22 7.65 -40.75
CA HIS A 657 23.40 7.92 -39.94
C HIS A 657 23.14 7.54 -38.49
N PHE A 658 23.78 6.45 -38.05
CA PHE A 658 23.74 5.96 -36.67
C PHE A 658 24.73 6.74 -35.80
N LEU A 659 24.23 7.72 -35.04
CA LEU A 659 25.06 8.70 -34.31
C LEU A 659 25.91 8.07 -33.20
N GLU A 660 25.41 7.05 -32.49
CA GLU A 660 26.16 6.42 -31.38
C GLU A 660 27.40 5.65 -31.88
N SER A 661 27.30 4.99 -33.03
CA SER A 661 28.41 4.23 -33.65
C SER A 661 29.18 5.01 -34.72
N ASP A 662 28.68 6.17 -35.14
CA ASP A 662 29.16 6.93 -36.30
C ASP A 662 29.29 6.09 -37.60
N ILE A 663 28.28 5.27 -37.88
CA ILE A 663 28.21 4.43 -39.08
C ILE A 663 27.07 4.94 -39.97
N ILE A 664 27.31 5.04 -41.28
CA ILE A 664 26.32 5.51 -42.26
C ILE A 664 25.93 4.33 -43.15
N GLY A 665 24.71 3.85 -42.99
CA GLY A 665 24.14 2.88 -43.92
C GLY A 665 23.65 3.55 -45.21
N ARG A 666 23.77 2.87 -46.34
CA ARG A 666 23.39 3.39 -47.67
C ARG A 666 22.43 2.44 -48.37
N ALA A 667 21.40 3.00 -49.01
CA ALA A 667 20.49 2.23 -49.85
C ALA A 667 19.98 3.07 -51.03
N TYR A 668 19.97 2.46 -52.21
CA TYR A 668 19.22 2.96 -53.36
C TYR A 668 17.75 2.56 -53.22
N LYS A 669 16.84 3.50 -53.50
CA LYS A 669 15.39 3.28 -53.48
C LYS A 669 14.85 3.59 -54.87
N GLY A 670 14.48 2.55 -55.61
CA GLY A 670 13.97 2.68 -56.97
C GLY A 670 12.45 2.78 -56.99
N GLU A 671 11.88 2.68 -58.19
CA GLU A 671 10.42 2.75 -58.40
C GLU A 671 9.65 1.68 -57.61
N LYS A 672 10.22 0.47 -57.48
CA LYS A 672 9.58 -0.64 -56.74
C LYS A 672 9.40 -0.33 -55.25
N GLU A 673 10.42 0.20 -54.59
CA GLU A 673 10.36 0.57 -53.17
C GLU A 673 9.41 1.76 -52.96
N MET A 674 9.41 2.73 -53.88
CA MET A 674 8.49 3.87 -53.85
C MET A 674 7.02 3.45 -54.03
N GLU A 675 6.76 2.50 -54.92
CA GLU A 675 5.42 1.94 -55.14
C GLU A 675 4.93 1.16 -53.90
N ALA A 676 5.80 0.35 -53.30
CA ALA A 676 5.50 -0.35 -52.04
C ALA A 676 5.19 0.63 -50.89
N ALA A 677 5.89 1.77 -50.84
CA ALA A 677 5.62 2.82 -49.85
C ALA A 677 4.26 3.50 -50.08
N ALA A 678 3.89 3.77 -51.35
CA ALA A 678 2.59 4.31 -51.69
C ALA A 678 1.46 3.35 -51.28
N GLU A 679 1.64 2.04 -51.46
CA GLU A 679 0.66 1.04 -51.07
C GLU A 679 0.47 0.94 -49.54
N LYS A 680 1.56 1.05 -48.78
CA LYS A 680 1.52 1.14 -47.31
C LYS A 680 0.69 2.33 -46.82
N ILE A 681 0.83 3.50 -47.47
CA ILE A 681 -0.01 4.68 -47.17
C ILE A 681 -1.49 4.38 -47.45
N ARG A 682 -1.81 3.76 -48.59
CA ARG A 682 -3.19 3.41 -48.95
C ARG A 682 -3.81 2.40 -47.98
N LYS A 683 -3.06 1.37 -47.58
CA LYS A 683 -3.52 0.39 -46.58
C LYS A 683 -3.90 1.08 -45.27
N ALA A 684 -3.02 1.96 -44.76
CA ALA A 684 -3.30 2.72 -43.55
C ALA A 684 -4.51 3.65 -43.71
N GLU A 685 -4.63 4.37 -44.84
CA GLU A 685 -5.78 5.22 -45.12
C GLU A 685 -7.10 4.45 -45.09
N GLN A 686 -7.19 3.35 -45.86
CA GLN A 686 -8.43 2.58 -45.99
C GLN A 686 -8.89 2.02 -44.65
N GLY A 687 -7.95 1.51 -43.85
CA GLY A 687 -8.23 0.98 -42.52
C GLY A 687 -8.70 2.07 -41.54
N ILE A 688 -8.01 3.21 -41.50
CA ILE A 688 -8.40 4.36 -40.67
C ILE A 688 -9.79 4.89 -41.05
N ARG A 689 -10.12 4.94 -42.36
CA ARG A 689 -11.44 5.38 -42.84
C ARG A 689 -12.58 4.46 -42.41
N LYS A 690 -12.34 3.14 -42.47
CA LYS A 690 -13.32 2.12 -42.08
C LYS A 690 -13.53 2.04 -40.56
N GLY A 691 -12.78 2.81 -39.77
CA GLY A 691 -12.77 2.69 -38.31
C GLY A 691 -12.11 1.40 -37.84
N ASP A 692 -11.31 0.77 -38.69
CA ASP A 692 -10.72 -0.52 -38.41
C ASP A 692 -9.50 -0.38 -37.50
N PHE A 693 -9.73 -0.58 -36.19
CA PHE A 693 -8.74 -0.46 -35.13
C PHE A 693 -8.58 -1.75 -34.33
N HIS A 694 -8.79 -2.90 -34.97
CA HIS A 694 -8.57 -4.19 -34.31
C HIS A 694 -7.09 -4.35 -33.92
N ALA A 695 -6.85 -5.08 -32.82
CA ALA A 695 -5.50 -5.41 -32.44
C ALA A 695 -4.96 -6.49 -33.39
N GLU A 696 -3.79 -6.25 -33.97
CA GLU A 696 -2.96 -7.25 -34.63
C GLU A 696 -1.80 -7.58 -33.68
N PRO A 697 -1.96 -8.57 -32.79
CA PRO A 697 -0.94 -8.85 -31.80
C PRO A 697 0.21 -9.64 -32.45
N ASP A 698 1.44 -9.17 -32.25
CA ASP A 698 2.69 -9.85 -32.61
C ASP A 698 3.59 -9.93 -31.36
N TRP A 699 4.32 -11.04 -31.17
CA TRP A 699 5.12 -11.24 -29.96
C TRP A 699 6.24 -10.20 -29.81
N HIS A 700 6.90 -9.85 -30.91
CA HIS A 700 7.97 -8.86 -30.91
C HIS A 700 7.38 -7.47 -30.66
N ASP A 701 6.37 -7.07 -31.43
CA ASP A 701 5.84 -5.71 -31.36
C ASP A 701 5.02 -5.45 -30.08
N CYS A 702 4.30 -6.46 -29.56
CA CYS A 702 3.60 -6.33 -28.27
C CYS A 702 4.56 -6.17 -27.09
N SER A 703 5.74 -6.80 -27.14
CA SER A 703 6.71 -6.77 -26.05
C SER A 703 7.28 -5.36 -25.82
N TYR A 704 7.43 -4.59 -26.91
CA TYR A 704 7.94 -3.22 -26.88
C TYR A 704 6.84 -2.15 -27.00
N CYS A 705 5.56 -2.55 -27.06
CA CYS A 705 4.44 -1.64 -27.19
C CYS A 705 4.17 -0.86 -25.90
N GLU A 706 4.15 0.47 -26.01
CA GLU A 706 3.91 1.40 -24.89
C GLU A 706 2.52 1.26 -24.26
N PHE A 707 1.58 0.65 -24.97
CA PHE A 707 0.20 0.42 -24.51
C PHE A 707 -0.05 -1.02 -24.03
N ARG A 708 0.98 -1.86 -23.90
CA ARG A 708 0.87 -3.26 -23.47
C ARG A 708 0.00 -3.44 -22.21
N ASN A 709 0.20 -2.60 -21.20
CA ASN A 709 -0.49 -2.72 -19.91
C ASN A 709 -2.01 -2.45 -19.96
N ILE A 710 -2.50 -1.81 -21.01
CA ILE A 710 -3.92 -1.47 -21.19
C ILE A 710 -4.54 -2.14 -22.41
N CYS A 711 -3.73 -2.83 -23.23
CA CYS A 711 -4.18 -3.50 -24.43
C CYS A 711 -4.82 -4.86 -24.07
N PRO A 712 -6.11 -5.08 -24.38
CA PRO A 712 -6.80 -6.32 -24.05
C PRO A 712 -6.28 -7.54 -24.80
N SER A 713 -5.55 -7.32 -25.90
CA SER A 713 -5.05 -8.38 -26.79
C SER A 713 -3.52 -8.54 -26.73
N SER A 714 -2.84 -8.00 -25.72
CA SER A 714 -1.38 -8.12 -25.63
C SER A 714 -0.96 -9.58 -25.39
N TYR A 715 0.01 -10.08 -26.17
CA TYR A 715 0.52 -11.46 -26.04
C TYR A 715 1.34 -11.73 -24.79
N ALA A 716 1.72 -10.70 -24.05
CA ALA A 716 2.69 -10.84 -22.97
C ALA A 716 2.03 -10.52 -21.63
N TYR A 717 1.60 -11.58 -20.94
CA TYR A 717 1.56 -11.61 -19.48
C TYR A 717 2.85 -12.23 -18.96
#